data_AF-A0A818WZ27-F1
#
_entry.id   AF-A0A818WZ27-F1
#
_cell.length_a   1.000
_cell.length_b   1.000
_cell.length_c   1.000
_cell.angle_alpha   90.00
_cell.angle_beta   90.00
_cell.angle_gamma   90.00
#
_symmetry.space_group_name_H-M   'P 1'
#
loop_
_entity.id
_entity.type
_entity.pdbx_description
1 polymer ?
#
loop_
_entity_poly.entity_id
_entity_poly.type
_entity_poly.pdbx_seq_one_letter_code
_entity_poly.pdbx_strand_id
1 'polypeptide(L)'
;MQTINDALELFYHTQFISAETLFQQLFQLRIALLIQQFKIDTINQFWQTLQLIRLTTNVNALATPANAWNSANFAMYLYYTGSLINVRPTATIKRTGNQSCSCVMDLKCHHWIDYRQRGYIMPIGCYLLETFLLSNLSCFFNSSCIEIVIGTAEGVDKPSPLNLSLSSLFFPNTTLEMIMKHLMIEQWHDSSNYSNYFEQCNPIQCTYTYSERYNVLYMMSMLISLFGGLILKLTRRQTVDAIPTPYIDSNEQKPTVVTRLRLNLVNWFLKLNLFKGEDRSNEQNERWITRCYLFLFSLTSLILIIYTFVIEQTMIVTVSKPTLKQYEYLLEQHKQLYCPCTRISIQYTEFTQINSSYHEVCSSDFTSTQWIQYLIGDRNYSNPYLFSGLHFDSDNHQMSNYDQLDFRTLSISQFYFLSQLCQLSQEIVQDAITEFQQQTFINSQAMSRLSLKTELHSIVEKFRLQIPLKMLREIELITVNQTGTGLSISTYLFAIPRHFDNCNCGTSSNCSKLSTIYNKNGTILLTIPGFYVGCLSSQALIQSTLECFYNRTCLDQIQSYIDYNQFSLNVTPLNISKLSRYSPKTSIEEMLKDVFIEEWNSLTDYDQYYKQCQPSYCQYQYVEQYSVSSITKLTGLVSGLNLGFRLITPVLVKIFLFTSEIDDANL
;
A
#
# COMPACT_ATOMS: atom_id res chain seq x y z
N MET A 1 -24.69 -4.11 6.67
CA MET A 1 -24.35 -5.56 6.72
C MET A 1 -23.77 -6.04 5.39
N GLN A 2 -24.45 -5.85 4.25
CA GLN A 2 -23.92 -6.23 2.94
C GLN A 2 -22.53 -5.65 2.64
N THR A 3 -22.31 -4.36 2.90
CA THR A 3 -20.98 -3.72 2.77
C THR A 3 -19.85 -4.46 3.51
N ILE A 4 -20.13 -4.98 4.71
CA ILE A 4 -19.13 -5.71 5.51
C ILE A 4 -18.88 -7.09 4.89
N ASN A 5 -19.93 -7.78 4.46
CA ASN A 5 -19.81 -9.11 3.85
C ASN A 5 -19.02 -9.04 2.54
N ASP A 6 -19.33 -8.09 1.67
CA ASP A 6 -18.65 -7.90 0.39
C ASP A 6 -17.17 -7.52 0.60
N ALA A 7 -16.87 -6.67 1.60
CA ALA A 7 -15.51 -6.31 1.96
C ALA A 7 -14.71 -7.50 2.51
N LEU A 8 -15.32 -8.33 3.36
CA LEU A 8 -14.70 -9.55 3.89
C LEU A 8 -14.42 -10.56 2.77
N GLU A 9 -15.37 -10.77 1.87
CA GLU A 9 -15.19 -11.65 0.71
C GLU A 9 -13.98 -11.20 -0.14
N LEU A 10 -13.90 -9.90 -0.45
CA LEU A 10 -12.76 -9.33 -1.17
C LEU A 10 -11.45 -9.53 -0.40
N PHE A 11 -11.43 -9.27 0.91
CA PHE A 11 -10.24 -9.43 1.75
C PHE A 11 -9.75 -10.87 1.77
N TYR A 12 -10.63 -11.86 1.90
CA TYR A 12 -10.25 -13.27 1.89
C TYR A 12 -9.79 -13.78 0.53
N HIS A 13 -10.16 -13.11 -0.56
CA HIS A 13 -9.60 -13.37 -1.89
C HIS A 13 -8.22 -12.72 -2.13
N THR A 14 -7.78 -11.79 -1.27
CA THR A 14 -6.43 -11.23 -1.39
C THR A 14 -5.36 -12.24 -0.96
N GLN A 15 -4.32 -12.40 -1.78
CA GLN A 15 -3.22 -13.31 -1.46
C GLN A 15 -2.20 -12.61 -0.57
N PHE A 16 -1.80 -13.29 0.52
CA PHE A 16 -0.66 -12.88 1.33
C PHE A 16 0.64 -13.36 0.68
N ILE A 17 1.41 -12.43 0.09
CA ILE A 17 2.61 -12.74 -0.68
C ILE A 17 3.86 -12.41 0.15
N SER A 18 4.77 -13.36 0.28
CA SER A 18 6.10 -13.16 0.86
C SER A 18 7.17 -13.89 0.02
N ALA A 19 8.22 -13.17 -0.39
CA ALA A 19 9.32 -13.76 -1.17
C ALA A 19 10.20 -14.73 -0.35
N GLU A 20 10.27 -14.50 0.96
CA GLU A 20 10.96 -15.36 1.92
C GLU A 20 9.98 -15.75 3.03
N THR A 21 10.24 -16.89 3.67
CA THR A 21 9.46 -17.34 4.83
C THR A 21 9.64 -16.34 5.97
N LEU A 22 8.55 -15.71 6.38
CA LEU A 22 8.60 -14.72 7.44
C LEU A 22 8.77 -15.40 8.80
N PHE A 23 9.64 -14.86 9.65
CA PHE A 23 9.67 -15.24 11.06
C PHE A 23 8.35 -14.86 11.75
N GLN A 24 7.95 -15.63 12.76
CA GLN A 24 6.65 -15.49 13.44
C GLN A 24 6.31 -14.05 13.86
N GLN A 25 7.28 -13.31 14.41
CA GLN A 25 7.06 -11.91 14.82
C GLN A 25 6.75 -10.99 13.62
N LEU A 26 7.47 -11.17 12.50
CA LEU A 26 7.27 -10.38 11.29
C LEU A 26 5.96 -10.73 10.59
N PHE A 27 5.58 -12.01 10.60
CA PHE A 27 4.27 -12.46 10.13
C PHE A 27 3.14 -11.81 10.94
N GLN A 28 3.21 -11.86 12.27
CA GLN A 28 2.17 -11.28 13.14
C GLN A 28 2.04 -9.77 12.91
N LEU A 29 3.16 -9.06 12.78
CA LEU A 29 3.16 -7.62 12.52
C LEU A 29 2.54 -7.29 11.14
N ARG A 30 2.91 -8.03 10.08
CA ARG A 30 2.34 -7.81 8.74
C ARG A 30 0.85 -8.11 8.69
N ILE A 31 0.39 -9.20 9.30
CA ILE A 31 -1.03 -9.57 9.32
C ILE A 31 -1.85 -8.57 10.13
N ALA A 32 -1.35 -8.13 11.29
CA ALA A 32 -2.03 -7.11 12.10
C ALA A 32 -2.20 -5.81 11.33
N LEU A 33 -1.16 -5.35 10.62
CA LEU A 33 -1.24 -4.17 9.75
C LEU A 33 -2.25 -4.35 8.61
N LEU A 34 -2.28 -5.51 7.96
CA LEU A 34 -3.25 -5.80 6.89
C LEU A 34 -4.70 -5.79 7.39
N ILE A 35 -4.96 -6.38 8.57
CA ILE A 35 -6.29 -6.40 9.19
C ILE A 35 -6.70 -4.99 9.62
N GLN A 36 -5.78 -4.21 10.19
CA GLN A 36 -6.04 -2.83 10.57
C GLN A 36 -6.38 -1.97 9.34
N GLN A 37 -5.59 -2.11 8.26
CA GLN A 37 -5.83 -1.43 6.99
C GLN A 37 -7.21 -1.80 6.43
N PHE A 38 -7.56 -3.09 6.42
CA PHE A 38 -8.88 -3.56 6.01
C PHE A 38 -10.03 -2.90 6.80
N LYS A 39 -9.91 -2.83 8.14
CA LYS A 39 -10.93 -2.21 8.99
C LYS A 39 -11.12 -0.72 8.66
N ILE A 40 -10.02 0.01 8.49
CA ILE A 40 -10.02 1.45 8.14
C ILE A 40 -10.61 1.67 6.74
N ASP A 41 -10.12 0.93 5.74
CA ASP A 41 -10.58 1.02 4.36
C ASP A 41 -12.09 0.77 4.24
N THR A 42 -12.60 -0.26 4.94
CA THR A 42 -14.03 -0.62 4.89
C THR A 42 -14.92 0.49 5.48
N ILE A 43 -14.49 1.09 6.59
CA ILE A 43 -15.22 2.19 7.23
C ILE A 43 -15.19 3.43 6.34
N ASN A 44 -14.01 3.79 5.84
CA ASN A 44 -13.82 4.98 5.01
C ASN A 44 -14.62 4.90 3.71
N GLN A 45 -14.61 3.75 3.04
CA GLN A 45 -15.36 3.54 1.80
C GLN A 45 -16.88 3.67 2.02
N PHE A 46 -17.41 3.11 3.11
CA PHE A 46 -18.82 3.29 3.43
C PHE A 46 -19.16 4.74 3.71
N TRP A 47 -18.30 5.43 4.46
CA TRP A 47 -18.52 6.83 4.82
C TRP A 47 -18.48 7.74 3.59
N GLN A 48 -17.53 7.53 2.68
CA GLN A 48 -17.42 8.23 1.39
C GLN A 48 -18.68 8.02 0.54
N THR A 49 -19.15 6.77 0.42
CA THR A 49 -20.42 6.45 -0.25
C THR A 49 -21.59 7.21 0.38
N LEU A 50 -21.69 7.23 1.71
CA LEU A 50 -22.75 7.95 2.41
C LEU A 50 -22.67 9.47 2.18
N GLN A 51 -21.47 10.06 2.16
CA GLN A 51 -21.28 11.48 1.85
C GLN A 51 -21.76 11.81 0.43
N LEU A 52 -21.43 10.97 -0.54
CA LEU A 52 -21.86 11.19 -1.91
C LEU A 52 -23.38 11.00 -2.08
N ILE A 53 -24.01 10.09 -1.34
CA ILE A 53 -25.48 9.98 -1.24
C ILE A 53 -26.09 11.24 -0.61
N ARG A 54 -25.52 11.75 0.50
CA ARG A 54 -25.96 13.00 1.16
C ARG A 54 -25.92 14.17 0.17
N LEU A 55 -24.79 14.32 -0.50
CA LEU A 55 -24.55 15.39 -1.46
C LEU A 55 -25.54 15.34 -2.64
N THR A 56 -25.69 14.18 -3.25
CA THR A 56 -26.56 14.06 -4.43
C THR A 56 -28.05 14.13 -4.08
N THR A 57 -28.47 13.62 -2.93
CA THR A 57 -29.85 13.79 -2.43
C THR A 57 -30.16 15.27 -2.21
N ASN A 58 -29.23 16.01 -1.61
CA ASN A 58 -29.35 17.46 -1.42
C ASN A 58 -29.49 18.18 -2.76
N VAL A 59 -28.53 17.98 -3.67
CA VAL A 59 -28.48 18.67 -4.98
C VAL A 59 -29.75 18.42 -5.79
N ASN A 60 -30.23 17.18 -5.80
CA ASN A 60 -31.45 16.84 -6.53
C ASN A 60 -32.70 17.45 -5.87
N ALA A 61 -32.73 17.55 -4.54
CA ALA A 61 -33.81 18.24 -3.83
C ALA A 61 -33.79 19.76 -4.05
N LEU A 62 -32.61 20.40 -4.09
CA LEU A 62 -32.46 21.83 -4.49
C LEU A 62 -33.02 22.10 -5.89
N ALA A 63 -33.01 21.10 -6.78
CA ALA A 63 -33.45 21.19 -8.17
C ALA A 63 -34.95 20.95 -8.38
N THR A 64 -35.73 20.76 -7.31
CA THR A 64 -37.19 20.59 -7.38
C THR A 64 -37.92 21.91 -7.11
N PRO A 65 -38.37 22.67 -8.14
CA PRO A 65 -39.27 23.80 -7.96
C PRO A 65 -40.68 23.25 -7.86
N ALA A 66 -40.98 22.56 -6.75
CA ALA A 66 -42.34 22.21 -6.43
C ALA A 66 -42.96 23.41 -5.71
N ASN A 67 -43.58 24.30 -6.50
CA ASN A 67 -44.45 25.41 -6.08
C ASN A 67 -43.78 26.41 -5.12
N ALA A 68 -43.60 27.64 -5.60
CA ALA A 68 -43.04 28.83 -4.93
C ALA A 68 -43.69 29.25 -3.59
N TRP A 69 -44.49 28.38 -2.98
CA TRP A 69 -45.10 28.56 -1.68
C TRP A 69 -44.36 27.82 -0.56
N ASN A 70 -43.60 26.75 -0.81
CA ASN A 70 -43.16 25.86 0.29
C ASN A 70 -41.96 24.91 0.02
N SER A 71 -40.91 25.30 -0.72
CA SER A 71 -39.84 24.33 -1.07
C SER A 71 -38.42 24.89 -1.10
N ALA A 72 -37.90 25.23 0.08
CA ALA A 72 -36.54 24.90 0.54
C ALA A 72 -36.50 25.17 2.06
N ASN A 73 -36.11 24.16 2.86
CA ASN A 73 -36.17 24.04 4.34
C ASN A 73 -37.36 23.23 4.89
N PHE A 74 -37.24 21.91 5.04
CA PHE A 74 -38.23 21.08 5.73
C PHE A 74 -38.71 21.71 7.07
N ALA A 75 -39.95 22.23 7.15
CA ALA A 75 -40.60 22.46 8.43
C ALA A 75 -41.88 21.62 8.51
N MET A 76 -41.96 20.84 9.59
CA MET A 76 -43.02 19.87 9.83
C MET A 76 -44.11 20.53 10.69
N TYR A 77 -45.27 20.83 10.11
CA TYR A 77 -46.41 21.34 10.87
C TYR A 77 -47.35 20.19 11.17
N LEU A 78 -47.60 19.97 12.46
CA LEU A 78 -48.57 19.02 12.95
C LEU A 78 -49.86 19.78 13.23
N TYR A 79 -50.89 19.60 12.42
CA TYR A 79 -52.22 20.05 12.78
C TYR A 79 -53.13 18.88 13.07
N TYR A 80 -53.91 19.06 14.12
CA TYR A 80 -54.87 18.10 14.60
C TYR A 80 -56.19 18.39 13.91
N THR A 81 -56.63 17.46 13.07
CA THR A 81 -57.99 17.43 12.56
C THR A 81 -58.65 16.19 13.15
N GLY A 82 -59.21 16.31 14.36
CA GLY A 82 -59.76 15.17 15.10
C GLY A 82 -58.67 14.22 15.61
N SER A 83 -58.83 12.91 15.37
CA SER A 83 -57.92 11.82 15.78
C SER A 83 -56.70 11.62 14.87
N LEU A 84 -56.64 12.31 13.73
CA LEU A 84 -55.55 12.18 12.76
C LEU A 84 -54.52 13.30 12.94
N ILE A 85 -53.26 12.90 13.08
CA ILE A 85 -52.10 13.80 13.02
C ILE A 85 -51.80 14.02 11.53
N ASN A 86 -52.16 15.19 11.01
CA ASN A 86 -51.76 15.57 9.66
C ASN A 86 -50.38 16.23 9.72
N VAL A 87 -49.42 15.57 9.08
CA VAL A 87 -48.05 16.07 8.90
C VAL A 87 -48.03 16.87 7.60
N ARG A 88 -47.93 18.21 7.68
CA ARG A 88 -47.73 19.04 6.50
C ARG A 88 -46.29 19.53 6.46
N PRO A 89 -45.49 19.07 5.47
CA PRO A 89 -44.23 19.70 5.18
C PRO A 89 -44.52 21.06 4.53
N THR A 90 -44.07 22.14 5.14
CA THR A 90 -44.07 23.47 4.51
C THR A 90 -42.70 24.06 4.69
N ALA A 91 -42.01 24.34 3.59
CA ALA A 91 -40.64 24.80 3.66
C ALA A 91 -40.53 26.32 3.56
N THR A 92 -39.95 26.95 4.59
CA THR A 92 -39.73 28.40 4.58
C THR A 92 -38.27 28.75 4.79
N ILE A 93 -37.72 29.50 3.83
CA ILE A 93 -36.46 30.25 3.99
C ILE A 93 -36.74 31.42 4.92
N LYS A 94 -36.66 31.20 6.22
CA LYS A 94 -36.61 32.29 7.20
C LYS A 94 -35.18 32.43 7.70
N ARG A 95 -34.51 33.53 7.34
CA ARG A 95 -33.43 34.11 8.17
C ARG A 95 -34.10 34.66 9.44
N THR A 96 -34.50 33.80 10.37
CA THR A 96 -34.84 34.29 11.72
C THR A 96 -33.56 34.79 12.37
N GLY A 97 -33.61 36.02 12.88
CA GLY A 97 -32.46 36.73 13.44
C GLY A 97 -31.57 35.85 14.33
N ASN A 98 -30.27 36.06 14.18
CA ASN A 98 -29.15 35.45 14.91
C ASN A 98 -28.83 33.96 14.66
N GLN A 99 -29.54 33.21 13.80
CA GLN A 99 -29.07 31.89 13.32
C GLN A 99 -28.89 31.88 11.79
N SER A 100 -27.64 31.97 11.36
CA SER A 100 -27.16 32.21 9.99
C SER A 100 -27.05 30.94 9.14
N CYS A 101 -28.10 30.13 9.05
CA CYS A 101 -28.03 28.79 8.47
C CYS A 101 -28.99 28.65 7.27
N SER A 102 -28.47 28.27 6.10
CA SER A 102 -29.23 28.12 4.84
C SER A 102 -28.96 26.75 4.24
N CYS A 103 -30.01 25.99 3.93
CA CYS A 103 -29.90 24.66 3.31
C CYS A 103 -29.24 24.65 1.93
N VAL A 104 -29.19 25.81 1.26
CA VAL A 104 -28.48 25.97 -0.02
C VAL A 104 -26.97 26.13 0.19
N MET A 105 -26.55 26.67 1.34
CA MET A 105 -25.14 26.99 1.62
C MET A 105 -24.49 25.98 2.56
N ASP A 106 -25.28 25.33 3.42
CA ASP A 106 -24.81 24.36 4.41
C ASP A 106 -25.81 23.19 4.51
N LEU A 107 -25.32 22.01 4.13
CA LEU A 107 -26.07 20.76 4.15
C LEU A 107 -26.30 20.19 5.57
N LYS A 108 -25.50 20.59 6.56
CA LYS A 108 -25.68 20.21 7.98
C LYS A 108 -26.64 21.14 8.72
N CYS A 109 -27.22 22.09 7.99
CA CYS A 109 -28.13 23.04 8.57
C CYS A 109 -29.37 22.34 9.12
N HIS A 110 -29.72 22.68 10.36
CA HIS A 110 -30.83 22.06 11.07
C HIS A 110 -31.49 23.02 12.05
N HIS A 111 -32.73 22.71 12.40
CA HIS A 111 -33.49 23.38 13.42
C HIS A 111 -34.02 22.35 14.43
N TRP A 112 -34.10 22.74 15.70
CA TRP A 112 -34.64 21.88 16.74
C TRP A 112 -36.14 22.10 16.87
N ILE A 113 -36.94 21.03 16.80
CA ILE A 113 -38.39 21.10 17.06
C ILE A 113 -38.68 20.53 18.45
N ASP A 114 -39.35 21.34 19.28
CA ASP A 114 -39.89 20.94 20.57
C ASP A 114 -41.31 20.35 20.38
N TYR A 115 -41.46 19.06 20.67
CA TYR A 115 -42.75 18.37 20.61
C TYR A 115 -43.56 18.67 21.89
N ARG A 116 -44.47 19.66 21.80
CA ARG A 116 -45.51 20.02 22.82
C ARG A 116 -45.10 19.80 24.28
N GLN A 117 -44.46 20.76 24.95
CA GLN A 117 -44.33 20.84 26.43
C GLN A 117 -43.87 19.54 27.17
N ARG A 118 -43.41 18.50 26.47
CA ARG A 118 -43.05 17.18 27.02
C ARG A 118 -41.54 16.92 27.02
N GLY A 119 -40.75 17.92 26.63
CA GLY A 119 -39.29 17.93 26.82
C GLY A 119 -38.48 17.10 25.81
N TYR A 120 -39.09 16.66 24.70
CA TYR A 120 -38.38 15.94 23.65
C TYR A 120 -38.06 16.87 22.47
N ILE A 121 -36.77 17.04 22.22
CA ILE A 121 -36.24 17.92 21.18
C ILE A 121 -35.68 17.04 20.06
N MET A 122 -36.20 17.18 18.84
CA MET A 122 -35.71 16.46 17.67
C MET A 122 -35.06 17.44 16.69
N PRO A 123 -33.86 17.15 16.17
CA PRO A 123 -33.26 17.95 15.12
C PRO A 123 -33.96 17.63 13.79
N ILE A 124 -34.35 18.66 13.06
CA ILE A 124 -34.83 18.57 11.68
C ILE A 124 -33.80 19.24 10.79
N GLY A 125 -33.12 18.43 9.99
CA GLY A 125 -32.18 18.88 8.98
C GLY A 125 -32.90 19.33 7.70
N CYS A 126 -32.14 19.94 6.80
CA CYS A 126 -32.62 20.37 5.49
C CYS A 126 -33.28 19.26 4.66
N TYR A 127 -32.84 18.02 4.87
CA TYR A 127 -33.29 16.82 4.16
C TYR A 127 -33.58 15.70 5.16
N LEU A 128 -34.36 14.71 4.74
CA LEU A 128 -34.72 13.56 5.58
C LEU A 128 -33.49 12.78 6.05
N LEU A 129 -32.49 12.60 5.17
CA LEU A 129 -31.24 11.93 5.52
C LEU A 129 -30.47 12.70 6.60
N GLU A 130 -30.40 14.04 6.51
CA GLU A 130 -29.75 14.86 7.54
C GLU A 130 -30.50 14.82 8.87
N THR A 131 -31.83 14.87 8.82
CA THR A 131 -32.70 14.67 9.98
C THR A 131 -32.41 13.32 10.66
N PHE A 132 -32.25 12.25 9.87
CA PHE A 132 -31.90 10.94 10.38
C PHE A 132 -30.50 10.93 11.02
N LEU A 133 -29.49 11.44 10.33
CA LEU A 133 -28.10 11.44 10.81
C LEU A 133 -27.91 12.25 12.10
N LEU A 134 -28.63 13.37 12.24
CA LEU A 134 -28.59 14.21 13.44
C LEU A 134 -29.37 13.61 14.62
N SER A 135 -30.31 12.70 14.36
CA SER A 135 -31.10 12.04 15.40
C SER A 135 -30.28 11.03 16.21
N ASN A 136 -30.80 10.61 17.35
CA ASN A 136 -30.20 9.57 18.19
C ASN A 136 -31.26 8.53 18.63
N LEU A 137 -30.83 7.47 19.30
CA LEU A 137 -31.69 6.35 19.67
C LEU A 137 -32.34 6.50 21.06
N SER A 138 -32.12 7.59 21.79
CA SER A 138 -32.56 7.75 23.20
C SER A 138 -34.04 7.46 23.41
N CYS A 139 -34.89 7.88 22.46
CA CYS A 139 -36.34 7.65 22.53
C CYS A 139 -36.70 6.16 22.51
N PHE A 140 -35.95 5.35 21.76
CA PHE A 140 -36.22 3.92 21.60
C PHE A 140 -35.89 3.10 22.84
N PHE A 141 -35.23 3.68 23.85
CA PHE A 141 -35.03 3.04 25.16
C PHE A 141 -36.14 3.37 26.17
N ASN A 142 -37.13 4.20 25.80
CA ASN A 142 -38.20 4.63 26.69
C ASN A 142 -39.58 4.35 26.06
N SER A 143 -40.37 3.48 26.68
CA SER A 143 -41.70 3.12 26.19
C SER A 143 -42.63 4.32 26.05
N SER A 144 -42.62 5.26 27.00
CA SER A 144 -43.44 6.48 26.93
C SER A 144 -43.04 7.39 25.77
N CYS A 145 -41.75 7.41 25.40
CA CYS A 145 -41.29 8.18 24.24
C CYS A 145 -41.73 7.53 22.93
N ILE A 146 -41.58 6.20 22.80
CA ILE A 146 -42.06 5.44 21.64
C ILE A 146 -43.56 5.68 21.40
N GLU A 147 -44.36 5.69 22.47
CA GLU A 147 -45.80 5.98 22.37
C GLU A 147 -46.11 7.40 21.91
N ILE A 148 -45.27 8.39 22.25
CA ILE A 148 -45.43 9.77 21.78
C ILE A 148 -45.08 9.88 20.29
N VAL A 149 -44.00 9.22 19.84
CA VAL A 149 -43.47 9.35 18.47
C VAL A 149 -44.32 8.58 17.46
N ILE A 150 -44.75 7.36 17.77
CA ILE A 150 -45.56 6.51 16.88
C ILE A 150 -47.05 6.95 16.91
N GLY A 151 -47.43 7.71 17.93
CA GLY A 151 -48.80 8.18 18.13
C GLY A 151 -49.77 7.04 18.46
N THR A 152 -51.04 7.39 18.61
CA THR A 152 -52.16 6.44 18.74
C THR A 152 -52.59 5.90 17.37
N ALA A 153 -51.64 5.56 16.49
CA ALA A 153 -51.97 4.95 15.21
C ALA A 153 -52.55 3.56 15.47
N GLU A 154 -53.88 3.45 15.41
CA GLU A 154 -54.59 2.19 15.57
C GLU A 154 -54.14 1.21 14.47
N GLY A 155 -53.75 -0.02 14.85
CA GLY A 155 -53.35 -1.07 13.92
C GLY A 155 -51.87 -1.16 13.57
N VAL A 156 -50.99 -0.38 14.22
CA VAL A 156 -49.52 -0.51 14.06
C VAL A 156 -48.95 -1.26 15.27
N ASP A 157 -48.22 -2.35 15.03
CA ASP A 157 -47.46 -3.06 16.06
C ASP A 157 -46.43 -2.11 16.68
N LYS A 158 -46.57 -1.85 17.99
CA LYS A 158 -45.64 -0.99 18.72
C LYS A 158 -44.31 -1.72 18.92
N PRO A 159 -43.17 -1.16 18.51
CA PRO A 159 -41.87 -1.76 18.78
C PRO A 159 -41.62 -1.78 20.29
N SER A 160 -41.04 -2.89 20.75
CA SER A 160 -40.60 -3.00 22.14
C SER A 160 -39.39 -2.08 22.38
N PRO A 161 -39.25 -1.47 23.57
CA PRO A 161 -38.08 -0.65 23.89
C PRO A 161 -36.78 -1.45 23.78
N LEU A 162 -35.73 -0.78 23.31
CA LEU A 162 -34.38 -1.31 23.32
C LEU A 162 -33.88 -1.51 24.76
N ASN A 163 -33.00 -2.49 24.95
CA ASN A 163 -32.54 -2.88 26.29
C ASN A 163 -31.25 -2.15 26.70
N LEU A 164 -31.35 -1.28 27.72
CA LEU A 164 -30.21 -0.57 28.33
C LEU A 164 -29.24 -1.50 29.09
N SER A 165 -29.63 -2.74 29.40
CA SER A 165 -28.78 -3.67 30.16
C SER A 165 -27.74 -4.40 29.31
N LEU A 166 -27.77 -4.23 27.98
CA LEU A 166 -26.77 -4.81 27.07
C LEU A 166 -25.59 -3.86 26.96
N SER A 167 -24.37 -4.40 27.03
CA SER A 167 -23.15 -3.63 26.77
C SER A 167 -23.12 -3.20 25.30
N SER A 168 -23.09 -1.90 25.04
CA SER A 168 -22.93 -1.33 23.70
C SER A 168 -21.80 -0.31 23.71
N LEU A 169 -21.07 -0.24 22.60
CA LEU A 169 -20.08 0.78 22.28
C LEU A 169 -20.72 2.18 22.21
N PHE A 170 -22.00 2.26 21.85
CA PHE A 170 -22.69 3.51 21.62
C PHE A 170 -23.68 3.83 22.74
N PHE A 171 -23.55 5.02 23.33
CA PHE A 171 -24.54 5.53 24.27
C PHE A 171 -25.85 5.88 23.53
N PRO A 172 -27.03 5.81 24.19
CA PRO A 172 -28.32 6.13 23.58
C PRO A 172 -28.42 7.51 22.91
N ASN A 173 -27.69 8.49 23.44
CA ASN A 173 -27.64 9.86 22.93
C ASN A 173 -26.61 10.06 21.79
N THR A 174 -25.86 9.04 21.42
CA THR A 174 -24.94 9.07 20.27
C THR A 174 -25.74 9.30 18.99
N THR A 175 -25.31 10.26 18.17
CA THR A 175 -25.97 10.53 16.89
C THR A 175 -25.87 9.34 15.95
N LEU A 176 -26.88 9.15 15.11
CA LEU A 176 -26.87 8.12 14.09
C LEU A 176 -25.74 8.35 13.08
N GLU A 177 -25.33 9.60 12.85
CA GLU A 177 -24.11 9.91 12.10
C GLU A 177 -22.87 9.21 12.67
N MET A 178 -22.65 9.32 13.99
CA MET A 178 -21.50 8.72 14.66
C MET A 178 -21.57 7.19 14.69
N ILE A 179 -22.77 6.63 14.88
CA ILE A 179 -23.01 5.18 14.83
C ILE A 179 -22.73 4.65 13.41
N MET A 180 -23.20 5.35 12.37
CA MET A 180 -22.94 5.01 10.97
C MET A 180 -21.47 5.16 10.58
N LYS A 181 -20.74 6.15 11.12
CA LYS A 181 -19.28 6.26 10.95
C LYS A 181 -18.50 5.04 11.45
N HIS A 182 -19.10 4.21 12.30
CA HIS A 182 -18.51 2.97 12.81
C HIS A 182 -19.18 1.72 12.21
N LEU A 183 -19.91 1.86 11.09
CA LEU A 183 -20.69 0.79 10.45
C LEU A 183 -21.71 0.13 11.38
N MET A 184 -22.07 0.79 12.48
CA MET A 184 -22.88 0.22 13.57
C MET A 184 -22.25 -1.06 14.16
N ILE A 185 -20.92 -1.21 14.09
CA ILE A 185 -20.18 -2.37 14.60
C ILE A 185 -19.88 -2.17 16.08
N GLU A 186 -20.29 -3.14 16.90
CA GLU A 186 -20.00 -3.18 18.33
C GLU A 186 -18.55 -3.60 18.62
N GLN A 187 -18.09 -4.70 17.99
CA GLN A 187 -16.74 -5.25 18.17
C GLN A 187 -16.25 -5.99 16.93
N TRP A 188 -14.94 -5.92 16.68
CA TRP A 188 -14.24 -6.77 15.70
C TRP A 188 -13.51 -7.90 16.43
N HIS A 189 -13.58 -9.12 15.88
CA HIS A 189 -12.80 -10.27 16.36
C HIS A 189 -11.89 -10.78 15.25
N ASP A 190 -10.59 -10.72 15.48
CA ASP A 190 -9.55 -11.17 14.55
C ASP A 190 -8.69 -12.29 15.15
N SER A 191 -8.26 -13.21 14.29
CA SER A 191 -7.35 -14.29 14.66
C SER A 191 -6.44 -14.65 13.47
N SER A 192 -5.19 -15.00 13.76
CA SER A 192 -4.19 -15.40 12.75
C SER A 192 -3.48 -16.69 13.19
N ASN A 193 -3.06 -17.53 12.24
CA ASN A 193 -2.38 -18.80 12.54
C ASN A 193 -1.05 -18.89 11.79
N TYR A 194 0.06 -18.77 12.52
CA TYR A 194 1.41 -18.85 11.95
C TYR A 194 1.76 -20.26 11.45
N SER A 195 1.31 -21.32 12.13
CA SER A 195 1.60 -22.70 11.72
C SER A 195 0.98 -22.99 10.35
N ASN A 196 -0.28 -22.60 10.15
CA ASN A 196 -0.95 -22.75 8.86
C ASN A 196 -0.24 -21.93 7.77
N TYR A 197 0.21 -20.70 8.08
CA TYR A 197 1.00 -19.90 7.14
C TYR A 197 2.31 -20.61 6.75
N PHE A 198 3.05 -21.12 7.74
CA PHE A 198 4.34 -21.76 7.52
C PHE A 198 4.21 -23.03 6.67
N GLU A 199 3.18 -23.85 6.93
CA GLU A 199 2.87 -25.05 6.15
C GLU A 199 2.51 -24.70 4.70
N GLN A 200 1.72 -23.64 4.47
CA GLN A 200 1.36 -23.18 3.12
C GLN A 200 2.55 -22.57 2.37
N CYS A 201 3.45 -21.88 3.09
CA CYS A 201 4.66 -21.29 2.50
C CYS A 201 5.65 -22.34 1.97
N ASN A 202 5.69 -23.53 2.60
CA ASN A 202 6.49 -24.69 2.19
C ASN A 202 7.92 -24.36 1.71
N PRO A 203 8.82 -23.89 2.60
CA PRO A 203 10.16 -23.44 2.22
C PRO A 203 10.99 -24.55 1.56
N ILE A 204 11.57 -24.25 0.38
CA ILE A 204 12.35 -25.22 -0.42
C ILE A 204 13.74 -25.47 0.17
N GLN A 205 14.41 -24.42 0.63
CA GLN A 205 15.79 -24.48 1.13
C GLN A 205 15.99 -23.48 2.27
N CYS A 206 16.76 -23.89 3.28
CA CYS A 206 17.18 -23.02 4.38
C CYS A 206 18.70 -23.01 4.43
N THR A 207 19.31 -21.83 4.40
CA THR A 207 20.76 -21.66 4.52
C THR A 207 21.09 -21.07 5.87
N TYR A 208 22.09 -21.63 6.54
CA TYR A 208 22.59 -21.11 7.80
C TYR A 208 24.12 -21.05 7.75
N THR A 209 24.67 -19.98 8.29
CA THR A 209 26.13 -19.83 8.47
C THR A 209 26.47 -20.09 9.92
N TYR A 210 27.47 -20.93 10.18
CA TYR A 210 27.97 -21.17 11.52
C TYR A 210 29.48 -20.96 11.55
N SER A 211 29.97 -20.31 12.61
CA SER A 211 31.40 -20.12 12.84
C SER A 211 31.93 -21.28 13.69
N GLU A 212 32.67 -22.22 13.09
CA GLU A 212 33.40 -23.20 13.90
C GLU A 212 34.59 -22.53 14.60
N ARG A 213 34.60 -22.54 15.94
CA ARG A 213 35.86 -22.44 16.67
C ARG A 213 36.56 -23.79 16.53
N TYR A 214 37.83 -23.76 16.11
CA TYR A 214 38.64 -24.96 15.87
C TYR A 214 38.40 -26.03 16.94
N ASN A 215 37.99 -27.23 16.51
CA ASN A 215 37.76 -28.36 17.39
C ASN A 215 39.02 -28.64 18.21
N VAL A 216 38.91 -28.74 19.54
CA VAL A 216 40.05 -29.01 20.43
C VAL A 216 40.75 -30.30 20.00
N LEU A 217 40.01 -31.31 19.54
CA LEU A 217 40.58 -32.55 18.99
C LEU A 217 41.42 -32.29 17.73
N TYR A 218 40.97 -31.37 16.87
CA TYR A 218 41.70 -30.95 15.67
C TYR A 218 42.98 -30.18 16.05
N MET A 219 42.90 -29.22 16.98
CA MET A 219 44.07 -28.49 17.49
C MET A 219 45.08 -29.43 18.17
N MET A 220 44.60 -30.38 18.97
CA MET A 220 45.45 -31.38 19.63
C MET A 220 46.08 -32.32 18.60
N SER A 221 45.34 -32.76 17.57
CA SER A 221 45.90 -33.58 16.49
C SER A 221 46.99 -32.82 15.70
N MET A 222 46.82 -31.52 15.51
CA MET A 222 47.78 -30.66 14.81
C MET A 222 49.05 -30.47 15.65
N LEU A 223 48.91 -30.25 16.97
CA LEU A 223 50.03 -30.18 17.90
C LEU A 223 50.78 -31.52 17.99
N ILE A 224 50.07 -32.64 18.15
CA ILE A 224 50.67 -34.00 18.19
C ILE A 224 51.42 -34.30 16.89
N SER A 225 50.89 -33.87 15.74
CA SER A 225 51.52 -34.05 14.43
C SER A 225 52.77 -33.17 14.23
N LEU A 226 52.77 -31.94 14.75
CA LEU A 226 53.92 -31.04 14.76
C LEU A 226 55.04 -31.52 15.71
N PHE A 227 54.69 -31.97 16.91
CA PHE A 227 55.65 -32.48 17.89
C PHE A 227 56.18 -33.88 17.53
N GLY A 228 55.36 -34.74 16.91
CA GLY A 228 55.76 -36.08 16.47
C GLY A 228 56.88 -36.09 15.42
N GLY A 229 56.92 -35.08 14.54
CA GLY A 229 58.01 -34.89 13.57
C GLY A 229 59.33 -34.42 14.20
N LEU A 230 59.26 -33.65 15.29
CA LEU A 230 60.44 -33.09 15.97
C LEU A 230 61.12 -34.11 16.90
N ILE A 231 60.34 -34.94 17.59
CA ILE A 231 60.84 -35.88 18.60
C ILE A 231 61.70 -37.02 17.99
N LEU A 232 61.45 -37.40 16.74
CA LEU A 232 62.24 -38.43 16.05
C LEU A 232 63.58 -37.94 15.47
N LYS A 233 63.77 -36.61 15.33
CA LYS A 233 65.08 -36.05 14.97
C LYS A 233 66.06 -36.00 16.15
N LEU A 234 65.56 -36.06 17.39
CA LEU A 234 66.40 -36.04 18.60
C LEU A 234 66.83 -37.45 19.08
N THR A 235 66.25 -38.53 18.56
CA THR A 235 66.58 -39.91 18.97
C THR A 235 67.45 -40.70 17.98
N ARG A 236 67.83 -40.14 16.82
CA ARG A 236 68.77 -40.80 15.88
C ARG A 236 70.14 -40.13 15.91
N ARG A 237 71.01 -40.63 16.79
CA ARG A 237 72.44 -40.31 16.93
C ARG A 237 73.14 -40.45 15.56
N GLN A 238 73.50 -39.34 14.93
CA GLN A 238 74.42 -39.35 13.79
C GLN A 238 75.85 -39.39 14.33
N THR A 239 76.52 -40.53 14.18
CA THR A 239 77.98 -40.62 14.22
C THR A 239 78.52 -39.91 12.98
N VAL A 240 79.21 -38.79 13.20
CA VAL A 240 80.02 -38.11 12.20
C VAL A 240 81.33 -38.88 12.09
N ASP A 241 81.45 -39.73 11.06
CA ASP A 241 82.75 -40.30 10.69
C ASP A 241 83.53 -39.31 9.83
N ALA A 242 84.80 -39.17 10.19
CA ALA A 242 85.76 -38.20 9.71
C ALA A 242 85.97 -38.27 8.19
N ILE A 243 86.11 -37.10 7.58
CA ILE A 243 86.57 -36.89 6.21
C ILE A 243 88.00 -37.44 6.08
N PRO A 244 88.29 -38.43 5.22
CA PRO A 244 89.65 -38.71 4.79
C PRO A 244 89.96 -37.77 3.61
N THR A 245 90.97 -36.93 3.77
CA THR A 245 91.61 -36.21 2.65
C THR A 245 92.36 -37.20 1.75
N PRO A 246 92.13 -37.22 0.43
CA PRO A 246 93.08 -37.82 -0.49
C PRO A 246 94.00 -36.76 -1.10
N TYR A 247 95.28 -37.10 -1.07
CA TYR A 247 96.38 -36.44 -1.77
C TYR A 247 96.37 -36.80 -3.28
N ILE A 248 97.02 -35.92 -4.04
CA ILE A 248 97.04 -35.64 -5.50
C ILE A 248 97.39 -36.83 -6.42
N ASP A 249 96.76 -36.92 -7.61
CA ASP A 249 97.50 -36.86 -8.90
C ASP A 249 96.63 -36.49 -10.13
N SER A 250 97.34 -36.00 -11.14
CA SER A 250 96.97 -35.35 -12.38
C SER A 250 96.66 -36.32 -13.54
N ASN A 251 95.90 -35.79 -14.51
CA ASN A 251 95.58 -36.34 -15.85
C ASN A 251 94.55 -37.48 -15.94
N GLU A 252 93.30 -37.11 -16.25
CA GLU A 252 92.56 -37.63 -17.42
C GLU A 252 91.20 -36.91 -17.60
N GLN A 253 90.74 -36.82 -18.85
CA GLN A 253 89.61 -36.02 -19.31
C GLN A 253 88.31 -36.27 -18.53
N LYS A 254 87.70 -35.19 -18.00
CA LYS A 254 86.45 -35.24 -17.23
C LYS A 254 85.21 -35.11 -18.14
N PRO A 255 84.19 -35.97 -18.01
CA PRO A 255 82.88 -35.71 -18.60
C PRO A 255 82.17 -34.56 -17.86
N THR A 256 81.22 -33.92 -18.56
CA THR A 256 80.50 -32.71 -18.12
C THR A 256 79.79 -32.86 -16.77
N VAL A 257 79.81 -31.77 -15.99
CA VAL A 257 79.34 -31.67 -14.59
C VAL A 257 77.91 -32.19 -14.38
N VAL A 258 77.03 -32.01 -15.37
CA VAL A 258 75.63 -32.44 -15.33
C VAL A 258 75.50 -33.98 -15.33
N THR A 259 76.34 -34.68 -16.09
CA THR A 259 76.33 -36.15 -16.19
C THR A 259 76.87 -36.79 -14.91
N ARG A 260 77.87 -36.16 -14.27
CA ARG A 260 78.38 -36.58 -12.95
C ARG A 260 77.35 -36.40 -11.84
N LEU A 261 76.61 -35.29 -11.85
CA LEU A 261 75.54 -35.06 -10.87
C LEU A 261 74.38 -36.05 -11.05
N ARG A 262 73.97 -36.34 -12.29
CA ARG A 262 72.91 -37.32 -12.58
C ARG A 262 73.29 -38.74 -12.17
N LEU A 263 74.49 -39.20 -12.53
CA LEU A 263 74.98 -40.54 -12.15
C LEU A 263 75.19 -40.68 -10.64
N ASN A 264 75.67 -39.62 -9.97
CA ASN A 264 75.84 -39.63 -8.52
C ASN A 264 74.50 -39.62 -7.78
N LEU A 265 73.49 -38.88 -8.26
CA LEU A 265 72.16 -38.87 -7.67
C LEU A 265 71.44 -40.21 -7.84
N VAL A 266 71.52 -40.83 -9.02
CA VAL A 266 70.93 -42.16 -9.28
C VAL A 266 71.61 -43.23 -8.43
N ASN A 267 72.95 -43.23 -8.35
CA ASN A 267 73.68 -44.18 -7.50
C ASN A 267 73.45 -43.93 -6.00
N TRP A 268 73.24 -42.68 -5.59
CA TRP A 268 72.86 -42.34 -4.22
C TRP A 268 71.45 -42.83 -3.88
N PHE A 269 70.47 -42.64 -4.79
CA PHE A 269 69.11 -43.16 -4.64
C PHE A 269 69.04 -44.69 -4.60
N LEU A 270 69.86 -45.37 -5.43
CA LEU A 270 69.91 -46.83 -5.48
C LEU A 270 70.54 -47.47 -4.22
N LYS A 271 71.39 -46.73 -3.50
CA LYS A 271 72.05 -47.16 -2.25
C LYS A 271 71.33 -46.66 -0.99
N LEU A 272 70.23 -45.91 -1.14
CA LEU A 272 69.52 -45.28 -0.04
C LEU A 272 68.76 -46.33 0.76
N ASN A 273 69.06 -46.41 2.06
CA ASN A 273 68.40 -47.30 3.02
C ASN A 273 68.04 -46.49 4.27
N LEU A 274 66.77 -46.08 4.38
CA LEU A 274 66.28 -45.25 5.49
C LEU A 274 66.05 -46.07 6.77
N PHE A 275 65.88 -47.40 6.63
CA PHE A 275 65.49 -48.34 7.67
C PHE A 275 66.62 -49.33 8.03
N LYS A 276 67.86 -48.83 8.07
CA LYS A 276 69.05 -49.62 8.41
C LYS A 276 68.99 -50.22 9.83
N GLY A 277 69.03 -51.55 9.94
CA GLY A 277 69.19 -52.32 11.17
C GLY A 277 70.65 -52.68 11.48
N GLU A 278 70.89 -53.34 12.62
CA GLU A 278 72.23 -53.79 13.04
C GLU A 278 72.70 -55.06 12.30
N ASP A 279 71.78 -55.86 11.73
CA ASP A 279 72.07 -57.15 11.10
C ASP A 279 72.31 -57.05 9.57
N ARG A 280 73.48 -57.53 9.11
CA ARG A 280 73.88 -57.51 7.70
C ARG A 280 73.08 -58.46 6.79
N SER A 281 72.34 -59.44 7.33
CA SER A 281 71.61 -60.45 6.54
C SER A 281 70.29 -59.93 5.95
N ASN A 282 69.79 -58.77 6.38
CA ASN A 282 68.50 -58.23 5.99
C ASN A 282 68.57 -57.00 5.07
N GLU A 283 69.77 -56.63 4.58
CA GLU A 283 69.98 -55.40 3.79
C GLU A 283 69.08 -55.28 2.55
N GLN A 284 68.72 -56.40 1.91
CA GLN A 284 67.83 -56.36 0.74
C GLN A 284 66.39 -56.01 1.13
N ASN A 285 65.88 -56.58 2.21
CA ASN A 285 64.54 -56.29 2.73
C ASN A 285 64.43 -54.83 3.20
N GLU A 286 65.46 -54.31 3.85
CA GLU A 286 65.52 -52.90 4.27
C GLU A 286 65.50 -51.91 3.09
N ARG A 287 66.16 -52.26 1.98
CA ARG A 287 66.11 -51.47 0.74
C ARG A 287 64.73 -51.53 0.08
N TRP A 288 64.05 -52.68 0.11
CA TRP A 288 62.67 -52.81 -0.36
C TRP A 288 61.68 -52.01 0.49
N ILE A 289 61.83 -52.02 1.82
CA ILE A 289 61.05 -51.17 2.75
C ILE A 289 61.27 -49.69 2.42
N THR A 290 62.52 -49.28 2.22
CA THR A 290 62.86 -47.90 1.87
C THR A 290 62.22 -47.47 0.55
N ARG A 291 62.24 -48.32 -0.48
CA ARG A 291 61.62 -48.04 -1.79
C ARG A 291 60.09 -47.96 -1.70
N CYS A 292 59.46 -48.90 -1.01
CA CYS A 292 58.01 -48.93 -0.82
C CYS A 292 57.54 -47.68 -0.04
N TYR A 293 58.27 -47.31 1.02
CA TYR A 293 58.02 -46.09 1.79
C TYR A 293 58.10 -44.83 0.91
N LEU A 294 59.17 -44.67 0.12
CA LEU A 294 59.34 -43.49 -0.74
C LEU A 294 58.26 -43.41 -1.83
N PHE A 295 57.85 -44.55 -2.40
CA PHE A 295 56.77 -44.60 -3.39
C PHE A 295 55.42 -44.23 -2.77
N LEU A 296 55.03 -44.85 -1.66
CA LEU A 296 53.76 -44.55 -0.99
C LEU A 296 53.68 -43.12 -0.48
N PHE A 297 54.77 -42.60 0.10
CA PHE A 297 54.84 -41.24 0.59
C PHE A 297 54.76 -40.21 -0.54
N SER A 298 55.45 -40.45 -1.66
CA SER A 298 55.40 -39.53 -2.81
C SER A 298 54.04 -39.53 -3.51
N LEU A 299 53.43 -40.71 -3.71
CA LEU A 299 52.10 -40.85 -4.32
C LEU A 299 51.02 -40.15 -3.50
N THR A 300 51.00 -40.39 -2.18
CA THR A 300 50.00 -39.78 -1.29
C THR A 300 50.20 -38.28 -1.11
N SER A 301 51.46 -37.81 -1.06
CA SER A 301 51.76 -36.38 -1.03
C SER A 301 51.31 -35.69 -2.33
N LEU A 302 51.51 -36.32 -3.49
CA LEU A 302 51.04 -35.80 -4.78
C LEU A 302 49.51 -35.68 -4.81
N ILE A 303 48.79 -36.71 -4.35
CA ILE A 303 47.33 -36.69 -4.27
C ILE A 303 46.82 -35.56 -3.36
N LEU A 304 47.45 -35.37 -2.19
CA LEU A 304 47.06 -34.31 -1.25
C LEU A 304 47.37 -32.91 -1.77
N ILE A 305 48.50 -32.74 -2.47
CA ILE A 305 48.82 -31.50 -3.15
C ILE A 305 47.74 -31.22 -4.19
N ILE A 306 47.44 -32.16 -5.10
CA ILE A 306 46.39 -31.96 -6.12
C ILE A 306 45.04 -31.64 -5.47
N TYR A 307 44.64 -32.38 -4.43
CA TYR A 307 43.40 -32.16 -3.71
C TYR A 307 43.31 -30.77 -3.07
N THR A 308 44.40 -30.30 -2.44
CA THR A 308 44.43 -28.97 -1.83
C THR A 308 44.47 -27.83 -2.84
N PHE A 309 45.05 -28.06 -4.03
CA PHE A 309 45.03 -27.10 -5.14
C PHE A 309 43.66 -26.99 -5.82
N VAL A 310 42.81 -28.02 -5.72
CA VAL A 310 41.50 -28.08 -6.38
C VAL A 310 40.37 -27.50 -5.50
N ILE A 311 40.56 -27.41 -4.18
CA ILE A 311 39.51 -26.94 -3.26
C ILE A 311 39.49 -25.41 -3.18
N GLU A 312 38.35 -24.83 -3.56
CA GLU A 312 38.03 -23.43 -3.34
C GLU A 312 37.56 -23.19 -1.90
N GLN A 313 37.98 -22.08 -1.28
CA GLN A 313 37.51 -21.65 0.04
C GLN A 313 36.74 -20.35 -0.06
N THR A 314 35.54 -20.34 0.52
CA THR A 314 34.70 -19.13 0.63
C THR A 314 35.03 -18.39 1.91
N MET A 315 35.42 -17.13 1.78
CA MET A 315 35.69 -16.23 2.90
C MET A 315 34.54 -15.23 3.07
N ILE A 316 34.16 -14.94 4.31
CA ILE A 316 33.12 -13.95 4.66
C ILE A 316 33.80 -12.73 5.27
N VAL A 317 33.62 -11.56 4.65
CA VAL A 317 34.05 -10.29 5.22
C VAL A 317 32.85 -9.59 5.83
N THR A 318 33.00 -9.10 7.06
CA THR A 318 31.95 -8.34 7.76
C THR A 318 32.41 -6.89 7.97
N VAL A 319 31.61 -5.94 7.48
CA VAL A 319 31.80 -4.50 7.68
C VAL A 319 30.74 -4.00 8.65
N SER A 320 31.17 -3.52 9.81
CA SER A 320 30.28 -3.04 10.88
C SER A 320 29.75 -1.63 10.58
N LYS A 321 28.43 -1.41 10.73
CA LYS A 321 27.75 -0.10 10.60
C LYS A 321 28.24 0.75 9.40
N PRO A 322 28.06 0.27 8.16
CA PRO A 322 28.59 0.95 6.98
C PRO A 322 27.87 2.27 6.71
N THR A 323 28.65 3.29 6.34
CA THR A 323 28.11 4.56 5.81
C THR A 323 27.48 4.35 4.44
N LEU A 324 26.61 5.27 4.01
CA LEU A 324 25.95 5.17 2.69
C LEU A 324 26.97 5.03 1.54
N LYS A 325 28.03 5.85 1.55
CA LYS A 325 29.10 5.78 0.54
C LYS A 325 29.83 4.43 0.54
N GLN A 326 30.08 3.85 1.71
CA GLN A 326 30.71 2.53 1.82
C GLN A 326 29.78 1.44 1.29
N TYR A 327 28.48 1.53 1.60
CA TYR A 327 27.49 0.60 1.09
C TYR A 327 27.39 0.66 -0.44
N GLU A 328 27.28 1.87 -1.03
CA GLU A 328 27.23 2.05 -2.49
C GLU A 328 28.49 1.48 -3.16
N TYR A 329 29.68 1.76 -2.60
CA TYR A 329 30.93 1.18 -3.07
C TYR A 329 30.93 -0.35 -3.03
N LEU A 330 30.50 -0.96 -1.92
CA LEU A 330 30.44 -2.42 -1.78
C LEU A 330 29.43 -3.05 -2.75
N LEU A 331 28.33 -2.35 -3.05
CA LEU A 331 27.28 -2.81 -3.96
C LEU A 331 27.74 -2.81 -5.43
N GLU A 332 28.61 -1.88 -5.81
CA GLU A 332 29.25 -1.86 -7.13
C GLU A 332 30.25 -3.00 -7.30
N GLN A 333 31.00 -3.34 -6.24
CA GLN A 333 32.06 -4.35 -6.29
C GLN A 333 31.55 -5.79 -6.13
N HIS A 334 30.43 -6.00 -5.42
CA HIS A 334 29.97 -7.33 -5.04
C HIS A 334 28.50 -7.55 -5.39
N LYS A 335 28.23 -8.60 -6.17
CA LYS A 335 26.85 -8.99 -6.58
C LYS A 335 26.01 -9.57 -5.44
N GLN A 336 26.63 -10.19 -4.44
CA GLN A 336 25.98 -10.77 -3.27
C GLN A 336 26.48 -10.06 -2.01
N LEU A 337 25.73 -9.03 -1.63
CA LEU A 337 25.96 -8.23 -0.43
C LEU A 337 24.74 -8.37 0.48
N TYR A 338 24.96 -8.82 1.71
CA TYR A 338 23.92 -8.97 2.74
C TYR A 338 24.08 -7.90 3.81
N CYS A 339 23.13 -6.97 3.91
CA CYS A 339 23.19 -5.81 4.81
C CYS A 339 21.90 -5.65 5.63
N PRO A 340 21.74 -6.35 6.76
CA PRO A 340 20.52 -6.28 7.55
C PRO A 340 20.30 -4.90 8.17
N CYS A 341 19.10 -4.33 7.96
CA CYS A 341 18.66 -3.08 8.56
C CYS A 341 18.50 -3.24 10.07
N THR A 342 18.80 -2.19 10.84
CA THR A 342 18.47 -2.13 12.28
C THR A 342 16.98 -1.83 12.48
N ARG A 343 16.39 -0.98 11.62
CA ARG A 343 14.95 -0.75 11.55
C ARG A 343 14.38 -1.43 10.31
N ILE A 344 13.57 -2.45 10.51
CA ILE A 344 12.95 -3.22 9.42
C ILE A 344 11.59 -2.66 8.97
N SER A 345 11.07 -1.67 9.68
CA SER A 345 9.79 -1.00 9.42
C SER A 345 10.03 0.50 9.50
N ILE A 346 9.79 1.20 8.39
CA ILE A 346 10.07 2.63 8.22
C ILE A 346 8.80 3.27 7.65
N GLN A 347 8.28 4.32 8.29
CA GLN A 347 7.10 5.03 7.76
C GLN A 347 7.43 5.71 6.43
N TYR A 348 6.48 5.70 5.49
CA TYR A 348 6.67 6.35 4.19
C TYR A 348 6.88 7.86 4.30
N THR A 349 6.31 8.53 5.32
CA THR A 349 6.57 9.95 5.66
C THR A 349 8.05 10.30 5.74
N GLU A 350 8.90 9.36 6.17
CA GLU A 350 10.32 9.63 6.44
C GLU A 350 11.15 9.84 5.16
N PHE A 351 10.70 9.30 4.03
CA PHE A 351 11.50 9.24 2.80
C PHE A 351 10.70 9.38 1.50
N THR A 352 9.39 9.61 1.56
CA THR A 352 8.55 9.84 0.38
C THR A 352 7.68 11.09 0.54
N GLN A 353 7.42 11.76 -0.58
CA GLN A 353 6.49 12.88 -0.66
C GLN A 353 5.62 12.71 -1.90
N ILE A 354 4.30 12.84 -1.75
CA ILE A 354 3.33 12.74 -2.84
C ILE A 354 2.45 13.99 -2.80
N ASN A 355 2.37 14.69 -3.93
CA ASN A 355 1.49 15.83 -4.14
C ASN A 355 0.65 15.61 -5.40
N SER A 356 -0.55 16.19 -5.45
CA SER A 356 -1.43 16.21 -6.62
C SER A 356 -1.73 17.65 -7.04
N SER A 357 -2.00 17.85 -8.33
CA SER A 357 -2.59 19.08 -8.85
C SER A 357 -3.96 18.78 -9.46
N TYR A 358 -4.91 19.71 -9.26
CA TYR A 358 -6.29 19.55 -9.69
C TYR A 358 -6.60 20.44 -10.89
N HIS A 359 -7.62 20.05 -11.65
CA HIS A 359 -8.16 20.82 -12.75
C HIS A 359 -8.58 22.21 -12.27
N GLU A 360 -8.35 23.22 -13.11
CA GLU A 360 -8.53 24.64 -12.77
C GLU A 360 -9.94 24.96 -12.26
N VAL A 361 -10.96 24.23 -12.74
CA VAL A 361 -12.34 24.41 -12.27
C VAL A 361 -12.46 24.35 -10.75
N CYS A 362 -11.68 23.50 -10.08
CA CYS A 362 -11.74 23.31 -8.64
C CYS A 362 -11.15 24.46 -7.81
N SER A 363 -10.46 25.40 -8.46
CA SER A 363 -9.95 26.64 -7.86
C SER A 363 -10.44 27.90 -8.59
N SER A 364 -11.45 27.75 -9.45
CA SER A 364 -12.04 28.83 -10.25
C SER A 364 -13.19 29.53 -9.52
N ASP A 365 -13.66 30.65 -10.09
CA ASP A 365 -14.85 31.34 -9.59
C ASP A 365 -16.09 30.44 -9.59
N PHE A 366 -16.19 29.46 -10.50
CA PHE A 366 -17.38 28.61 -10.69
C PHE A 366 -17.66 27.63 -9.55
N THR A 367 -16.69 27.39 -8.67
CA THR A 367 -16.87 26.58 -7.45
C THR A 367 -16.91 27.45 -6.19
N SER A 368 -16.80 28.78 -6.33
CA SER A 368 -16.76 29.70 -5.22
C SER A 368 -18.15 29.96 -4.62
N THR A 369 -18.17 30.26 -3.32
CA THR A 369 -19.36 30.74 -2.61
C THR A 369 -19.95 31.99 -3.25
N GLN A 370 -19.11 32.87 -3.80
CA GLN A 370 -19.54 34.13 -4.44
C GLN A 370 -20.35 33.87 -5.72
N TRP A 371 -19.91 32.94 -6.55
CA TRP A 371 -20.64 32.52 -7.75
C TRP A 371 -21.98 31.89 -7.41
N ILE A 372 -22.01 30.99 -6.42
CA ILE A 372 -23.25 30.35 -5.98
C ILE A 372 -24.23 31.39 -5.41
N GLN A 373 -23.75 32.35 -4.62
CA GLN A 373 -24.56 33.46 -4.11
C GLN A 373 -25.05 34.41 -5.22
N TYR A 374 -24.22 34.66 -6.23
CA TYR A 374 -24.60 35.42 -7.42
C TYR A 374 -25.76 34.76 -8.16
N LEU A 375 -25.70 33.43 -8.35
CA LEU A 375 -26.80 32.69 -8.99
C LEU A 375 -28.08 32.66 -8.14
N ILE A 376 -27.97 32.65 -6.82
CA ILE A 376 -29.14 32.73 -5.90
C ILE A 376 -29.80 34.11 -5.97
N GLY A 377 -29.00 35.19 -6.02
CA GLY A 377 -29.44 36.58 -5.99
C GLY A 377 -29.86 37.03 -4.57
N ASP A 378 -29.21 38.05 -4.02
CA ASP A 378 -29.58 38.63 -2.71
C ASP A 378 -30.85 39.48 -2.85
N ARG A 379 -32.02 38.85 -2.75
CA ARG A 379 -33.29 39.58 -2.72
C ARG A 379 -33.59 40.01 -1.28
N ASN A 380 -33.44 41.31 -1.03
CA ASN A 380 -33.91 41.96 0.19
C ASN A 380 -35.41 41.68 0.46
N TYR A 381 -35.68 40.68 1.30
CA TYR A 381 -36.70 40.50 2.35
C TYR A 381 -38.17 40.92 2.16
N SER A 382 -38.55 41.56 1.08
CA SER A 382 -39.89 42.16 0.92
C SER A 382 -40.81 41.33 0.03
N ASN A 383 -40.28 40.36 -0.72
CA ASN A 383 -41.11 39.50 -1.56
C ASN A 383 -40.49 38.09 -1.78
N PRO A 384 -40.86 37.08 -0.97
CA PRO A 384 -40.38 35.71 -1.12
C PRO A 384 -40.88 34.99 -2.39
N TYR A 385 -41.80 35.58 -3.16
CA TYR A 385 -42.34 35.00 -4.40
C TYR A 385 -41.42 35.12 -5.63
N LEU A 386 -40.20 35.60 -5.41
CA LEU A 386 -39.26 35.98 -6.45
C LEU A 386 -37.99 35.11 -6.35
N PHE A 387 -38.10 33.84 -5.98
CA PHE A 387 -37.00 32.90 -6.26
C PHE A 387 -37.10 32.52 -7.74
N SER A 388 -36.04 32.71 -8.52
CA SER A 388 -36.03 32.63 -10.01
C SER A 388 -36.96 33.64 -10.70
N GLY A 389 -36.81 33.86 -12.01
CA GLY A 389 -37.68 34.72 -12.82
C GLY A 389 -39.11 34.19 -12.98
N LEU A 390 -39.65 33.48 -11.97
CA LEU A 390 -41.00 32.94 -11.92
C LEU A 390 -41.97 34.11 -11.89
N HIS A 391 -42.61 34.35 -13.03
CA HIS A 391 -43.77 35.23 -13.06
C HIS A 391 -44.93 34.45 -12.45
N PHE A 392 -45.28 34.76 -11.20
CA PHE A 392 -46.55 34.32 -10.62
C PHE A 392 -47.64 35.19 -11.25
N ASP A 393 -48.28 34.69 -12.30
CA ASP A 393 -49.53 35.27 -12.76
C ASP A 393 -50.61 34.87 -11.75
N SER A 394 -51.08 35.82 -10.94
CA SER A 394 -52.10 35.57 -9.91
C SER A 394 -53.41 35.06 -10.49
N ASP A 395 -53.61 35.24 -11.80
CA ASP A 395 -54.90 35.04 -12.45
C ASP A 395 -55.01 33.66 -13.10
N ASN A 396 -53.91 32.92 -13.27
CA ASN A 396 -53.90 31.55 -13.79
C ASN A 396 -52.95 30.65 -12.98
N HIS A 397 -53.52 29.69 -12.25
CA HIS A 397 -52.82 28.70 -11.41
C HIS A 397 -51.98 27.66 -12.21
N GLN A 398 -51.24 28.07 -13.25
CA GLN A 398 -50.36 27.21 -14.02
C GLN A 398 -48.97 27.80 -14.09
N MET A 399 -48.07 27.27 -13.26
CA MET A 399 -46.62 27.47 -13.40
C MET A 399 -46.20 26.88 -14.76
N SER A 400 -45.50 27.62 -15.59
CA SER A 400 -45.15 27.15 -16.93
C SER A 400 -44.13 26.01 -16.82
N ASN A 401 -44.29 24.93 -17.60
CA ASN A 401 -43.33 23.81 -17.62
C ASN A 401 -41.88 24.25 -17.96
N TYR A 402 -41.72 25.43 -18.57
CA TYR A 402 -40.43 26.01 -18.97
C TYR A 402 -39.60 26.51 -17.78
N ASP A 403 -40.26 26.96 -16.72
CA ASP A 403 -39.62 27.50 -15.51
C ASP A 403 -38.79 26.46 -14.75
N GLN A 404 -39.17 25.18 -14.86
CA GLN A 404 -38.51 24.07 -14.19
C GLN A 404 -37.25 23.57 -14.92
N LEU A 405 -37.05 23.99 -16.16
CA LEU A 405 -35.96 23.54 -17.04
C LEU A 405 -35.02 24.70 -17.41
N ASP A 406 -35.26 25.88 -16.87
CA ASP A 406 -34.45 27.06 -17.10
C ASP A 406 -33.09 26.92 -16.39
N PHE A 407 -32.02 27.22 -17.12
CA PHE A 407 -30.65 27.18 -16.59
C PHE A 407 -30.51 27.95 -15.28
N ARG A 408 -31.15 29.13 -15.15
CA ARG A 408 -31.02 30.00 -13.97
C ARG A 408 -31.54 29.33 -12.69
N THR A 409 -32.47 28.40 -12.83
CA THR A 409 -33.06 27.67 -11.70
C THR A 409 -32.19 26.47 -11.33
N LEU A 410 -31.73 25.70 -12.32
CA LEU A 410 -31.04 24.43 -12.10
C LEU A 410 -29.53 24.61 -11.87
N SER A 411 -28.93 25.66 -12.42
CA SER A 411 -27.49 25.92 -12.33
C SER A 411 -27.01 26.12 -10.90
N ILE A 412 -27.83 26.68 -10.00
CA ILE A 412 -27.50 26.81 -8.56
C ILE A 412 -27.14 25.44 -7.98
N SER A 413 -28.01 24.44 -8.16
CA SER A 413 -27.79 23.08 -7.67
C SER A 413 -26.59 22.41 -8.34
N GLN A 414 -26.36 22.68 -9.62
CA GLN A 414 -25.29 22.08 -10.41
C GLN A 414 -23.91 22.66 -10.06
N PHE A 415 -23.78 23.98 -9.88
CA PHE A 415 -22.53 24.59 -9.45
C PHE A 415 -22.22 24.32 -7.98
N TYR A 416 -23.25 24.24 -7.14
CA TYR A 416 -23.07 23.74 -5.77
C TYR A 416 -22.53 22.31 -5.79
N PHE A 417 -23.11 21.42 -6.60
CA PHE A 417 -22.62 20.05 -6.74
C PHE A 417 -21.19 19.99 -7.27
N LEU A 418 -20.84 20.79 -8.28
CA LEU A 418 -19.48 20.88 -8.82
C LEU A 418 -18.47 21.30 -7.75
N SER A 419 -18.81 22.32 -6.95
CA SER A 419 -17.99 22.79 -5.82
C SER A 419 -17.75 21.66 -4.82
N GLN A 420 -18.82 20.94 -4.45
CA GLN A 420 -18.74 19.83 -3.52
C GLN A 420 -17.99 18.61 -4.08
N LEU A 421 -18.10 18.32 -5.37
CA LEU A 421 -17.30 17.27 -6.02
C LEU A 421 -15.80 17.60 -6.01
N CYS A 422 -15.44 18.86 -6.25
CA CYS A 422 -14.06 19.33 -6.15
C CYS A 422 -13.53 19.22 -4.72
N GLN A 423 -14.31 19.66 -3.72
CA GLN A 423 -13.93 19.55 -2.31
C GLN A 423 -13.76 18.07 -1.90
N LEU A 424 -14.74 17.23 -2.23
CA LEU A 424 -14.69 15.80 -1.90
C LEU A 424 -13.50 15.10 -2.58
N SER A 425 -13.20 15.43 -3.83
CA SER A 425 -12.04 14.88 -4.55
C SER A 425 -10.72 15.27 -3.86
N GLN A 426 -10.61 16.49 -3.37
CA GLN A 426 -9.45 16.96 -2.62
C GLN A 426 -9.32 16.24 -1.27
N GLU A 427 -10.43 16.12 -0.53
CA GLU A 427 -10.46 15.41 0.76
C GLU A 427 -10.08 13.94 0.60
N ILE A 428 -10.68 13.21 -0.35
CA ILE A 428 -10.38 11.79 -0.62
C ILE A 428 -8.90 11.58 -0.93
N VAL A 429 -8.33 12.41 -1.79
CA VAL A 429 -6.92 12.29 -2.17
C VAL A 429 -6.01 12.65 -1.00
N GLN A 430 -6.32 13.70 -0.25
CA GLN A 430 -5.51 14.11 0.90
C GLN A 430 -5.55 13.06 2.03
N ASP A 431 -6.70 12.48 2.29
CA ASP A 431 -6.85 11.38 3.25
C ASP A 431 -6.07 10.15 2.79
N ALA A 432 -6.17 9.79 1.51
CA ALA A 432 -5.41 8.67 0.94
C ALA A 432 -3.89 8.90 1.01
N ILE A 433 -3.40 10.12 0.71
CA ILE A 433 -1.99 10.48 0.85
C ILE A 433 -1.55 10.38 2.32
N THR A 434 -2.36 10.89 3.25
CA THR A 434 -2.06 10.87 4.69
C THR A 434 -1.99 9.43 5.21
N GLU A 435 -2.92 8.59 4.79
CA GLU A 435 -2.94 7.16 5.10
C GLU A 435 -1.71 6.44 4.52
N PHE A 436 -1.42 6.65 3.23
CA PHE A 436 -0.23 6.09 2.58
C PHE A 436 1.05 6.49 3.32
N GLN A 437 1.16 7.75 3.73
CA GLN A 437 2.30 8.28 4.45
C GLN A 437 2.48 7.64 5.84
N GLN A 438 1.38 7.32 6.53
CA GLN A 438 1.39 6.64 7.83
C GLN A 438 1.73 5.15 7.73
N GLN A 439 1.55 4.53 6.55
CA GLN A 439 1.95 3.14 6.33
C GLN A 439 3.46 2.97 6.46
N THR A 440 3.88 1.73 6.73
CA THR A 440 5.29 1.38 6.89
C THR A 440 5.79 0.55 5.71
N PHE A 441 6.92 0.98 5.17
CA PHE A 441 7.75 0.18 4.29
C PHE A 441 8.52 -0.85 5.12
N ILE A 442 8.33 -2.14 4.82
CA ILE A 442 8.90 -3.24 5.59
C ILE A 442 9.95 -3.96 4.77
N ASN A 443 11.21 -3.89 5.22
CA ASN A 443 12.31 -4.59 4.59
C ASN A 443 13.41 -4.95 5.59
N SER A 444 13.90 -6.19 5.53
CA SER A 444 14.94 -6.71 6.42
C SER A 444 16.36 -6.29 6.01
N GLN A 445 16.58 -5.91 4.75
CA GLN A 445 17.89 -5.61 4.20
C GLN A 445 17.95 -4.26 3.48
N ALA A 446 19.07 -3.54 3.57
CA ALA A 446 19.26 -2.31 2.80
C ALA A 446 19.15 -2.57 1.28
N MET A 447 18.29 -1.79 0.62
CA MET A 447 18.10 -1.81 -0.83
C MET A 447 19.01 -0.82 -1.54
N SER A 448 19.40 -1.18 -2.77
CA SER A 448 20.04 -0.25 -3.68
C SER A 448 19.08 0.89 -4.09
N ARG A 449 19.62 2.02 -4.52
CA ARG A 449 18.83 3.17 -5.00
C ARG A 449 17.88 2.79 -6.13
N LEU A 450 18.35 1.96 -7.07
CA LEU A 450 17.53 1.49 -8.19
C LEU A 450 16.42 0.54 -7.71
N SER A 451 16.76 -0.43 -6.84
CA SER A 451 15.79 -1.38 -6.31
C SER A 451 14.69 -0.68 -5.52
N LEU A 452 15.04 0.26 -4.64
CA LEU A 452 14.05 1.04 -3.89
C LEU A 452 13.16 1.86 -4.84
N LYS A 453 13.76 2.53 -5.84
CA LYS A 453 12.99 3.33 -6.80
C LYS A 453 11.98 2.47 -7.59
N THR A 454 12.38 1.30 -8.04
CA THR A 454 11.50 0.37 -8.78
C THR A 454 10.37 -0.13 -7.89
N GLU A 455 10.68 -0.55 -6.66
CA GLU A 455 9.69 -1.03 -5.69
C GLU A 455 8.67 0.07 -5.37
N LEU A 456 9.15 1.27 -5.03
CA LEU A 456 8.29 2.41 -4.73
C LEU A 456 7.48 2.86 -5.93
N HIS A 457 8.03 2.80 -7.15
CA HIS A 457 7.25 3.09 -8.35
C HIS A 457 6.05 2.16 -8.46
N SER A 458 6.23 0.85 -8.30
CA SER A 458 5.12 -0.11 -8.33
C SER A 458 4.10 0.16 -7.21
N ILE A 459 4.55 0.51 -6.01
CA ILE A 459 3.69 0.80 -4.86
C ILE A 459 2.88 2.08 -5.11
N VAL A 460 3.54 3.15 -5.58
CA VAL A 460 2.91 4.45 -5.85
C VAL A 460 1.95 4.36 -7.04
N GLU A 461 2.27 3.60 -8.09
CA GLU A 461 1.34 3.37 -9.20
C GLU A 461 0.09 2.62 -8.74
N LYS A 462 0.23 1.59 -7.89
CA LYS A 462 -0.92 0.91 -7.29
C LYS A 462 -1.77 1.86 -6.46
N PHE A 463 -1.13 2.70 -5.65
CA PHE A 463 -1.80 3.74 -4.86
C PHE A 463 -2.60 4.71 -5.76
N ARG A 464 -1.97 5.22 -6.83
CA ARG A 464 -2.60 6.12 -7.81
C ARG A 464 -3.82 5.50 -8.49
N LEU A 465 -3.76 4.22 -8.86
CA LEU A 465 -4.86 3.52 -9.53
C LEU A 465 -6.03 3.22 -8.58
N GLN A 466 -5.77 3.06 -7.28
CA GLN A 466 -6.82 2.72 -6.31
C GLN A 466 -7.77 3.89 -6.01
N ILE A 467 -7.27 5.12 -6.03
CA ILE A 467 -8.08 6.30 -5.66
C ILE A 467 -9.28 6.49 -6.61
N PRO A 468 -9.09 6.56 -7.95
CA PRO A 468 -10.21 6.81 -8.84
C PRO A 468 -11.14 5.60 -8.99
N LEU A 469 -10.62 4.38 -8.85
CA LEU A 469 -11.44 3.17 -8.81
C LEU A 469 -12.39 3.14 -7.61
N LYS A 470 -11.96 3.64 -6.44
CA LYS A 470 -12.84 3.81 -5.27
C LYS A 470 -13.96 4.80 -5.61
N MET A 471 -13.63 5.98 -6.12
CA MET A 471 -14.60 7.01 -6.49
C MET A 471 -15.63 6.54 -7.54
N LEU A 472 -15.19 5.80 -8.56
CA LEU A 472 -16.08 5.34 -9.63
C LEU A 472 -17.15 4.37 -9.13
N ARG A 473 -16.77 3.43 -8.26
CA ARG A 473 -17.72 2.51 -7.63
C ARG A 473 -18.79 3.26 -6.83
N GLU A 474 -18.40 4.34 -6.16
CA GLU A 474 -19.33 5.16 -5.36
C GLU A 474 -20.33 5.91 -6.23
N ILE A 475 -19.89 6.45 -7.36
CA ILE A 475 -20.76 7.14 -8.33
C ILE A 475 -21.76 6.18 -8.97
N GLU A 476 -21.31 4.98 -9.34
CA GLU A 476 -22.17 3.96 -9.95
C GLU A 476 -23.30 3.53 -8.99
N LEU A 477 -22.98 3.30 -7.71
CA LEU A 477 -23.96 2.94 -6.67
C LEU A 477 -25.05 4.00 -6.46
N ILE A 478 -24.74 5.26 -6.73
CA ILE A 478 -25.68 6.37 -6.57
C ILE A 478 -26.61 6.49 -7.75
N THR A 479 -26.11 6.26 -8.95
CA THR A 479 -26.89 6.37 -10.19
C THR A 479 -28.07 5.38 -10.20
N VAL A 480 -27.90 4.22 -9.54
CA VAL A 480 -28.92 3.15 -9.43
C VAL A 480 -29.98 3.44 -8.36
N ASN A 481 -29.64 4.15 -7.27
CA ASN A 481 -30.52 4.31 -6.10
C ASN A 481 -31.39 5.59 -6.11
N GLN A 482 -31.30 6.42 -7.15
CA GLN A 482 -31.99 7.72 -7.22
C GLN A 482 -33.36 7.69 -7.92
N THR A 483 -33.96 6.52 -8.15
CA THR A 483 -35.21 6.35 -8.90
C THR A 483 -36.48 6.95 -8.24
N GLY A 484 -36.36 7.67 -7.12
CA GLY A 484 -37.48 8.38 -6.46
C GLY A 484 -37.26 9.87 -6.20
N THR A 485 -36.07 10.44 -6.45
CA THR A 485 -35.74 11.84 -6.13
C THR A 485 -36.13 12.83 -7.23
N GLY A 486 -36.45 12.35 -8.44
CA GLY A 486 -36.96 13.16 -9.56
C GLY A 486 -38.47 13.47 -9.49
N LEU A 487 -39.12 13.16 -8.36
CA LEU A 487 -40.54 13.30 -8.14
C LEU A 487 -40.87 14.64 -7.46
N SER A 488 -41.67 15.48 -8.12
CA SER A 488 -42.21 16.70 -7.50
C SER A 488 -43.32 16.33 -6.52
N ILE A 489 -43.16 16.64 -5.23
CA ILE A 489 -44.18 16.39 -4.20
C ILE A 489 -45.11 17.61 -4.10
N SER A 490 -46.38 17.45 -4.47
CA SER A 490 -47.41 18.47 -4.22
C SER A 490 -47.97 18.35 -2.80
N THR A 491 -48.68 19.37 -2.32
CA THR A 491 -49.38 19.40 -1.02
C THR A 491 -50.44 18.30 -0.82
N TYR A 492 -50.72 17.51 -1.86
CA TYR A 492 -51.37 16.21 -1.79
C TYR A 492 -50.37 15.17 -2.33
N LEU A 493 -50.23 14.02 -1.66
CA LEU A 493 -49.27 12.92 -1.86
C LEU A 493 -49.28 12.26 -3.27
N PHE A 494 -49.26 13.04 -4.34
CA PHE A 494 -49.14 12.61 -5.73
C PHE A 494 -47.85 13.17 -6.30
N ALA A 495 -46.96 12.27 -6.69
CA ALA A 495 -45.76 12.59 -7.42
C ALA A 495 -46.06 12.63 -8.92
N ILE A 496 -45.86 13.79 -9.56
CA ILE A 496 -45.95 13.91 -11.02
C ILE A 496 -44.53 13.81 -11.58
N PRO A 497 -44.20 12.76 -12.36
CA PRO A 497 -42.88 12.66 -12.95
C PRO A 497 -42.70 13.68 -14.08
N ARG A 498 -41.50 14.24 -14.18
CA ARG A 498 -41.13 15.11 -15.31
C ARG A 498 -40.89 14.28 -16.57
N HIS A 499 -41.04 14.93 -17.73
CA HIS A 499 -40.78 14.33 -19.03
C HIS A 499 -39.79 15.17 -19.84
N PHE A 500 -38.83 14.51 -20.49
CA PHE A 500 -37.90 15.07 -21.46
C PHE A 500 -38.10 14.33 -22.77
N ASP A 501 -38.81 14.94 -23.72
CA ASP A 501 -39.25 14.29 -24.96
C ASP A 501 -39.96 12.94 -24.67
N ASN A 502 -39.37 11.82 -25.08
CA ASN A 502 -39.90 10.47 -24.85
C ASN A 502 -39.41 9.82 -23.53
N CYS A 503 -38.66 10.55 -22.69
CA CYS A 503 -38.04 10.04 -21.48
C CYS A 503 -38.80 10.50 -20.23
N ASN A 504 -39.16 9.58 -19.35
CA ASN A 504 -39.98 9.82 -18.15
C ASN A 504 -39.13 9.70 -16.88
N CYS A 505 -39.06 10.76 -16.08
CA CYS A 505 -38.28 10.82 -14.85
C CYS A 505 -38.79 9.93 -13.71
N GLY A 506 -40.03 9.43 -13.81
CA GLY A 506 -40.56 8.42 -12.89
C GLY A 506 -40.10 7.00 -13.21
N THR A 507 -39.57 6.76 -14.41
CA THR A 507 -39.07 5.44 -14.83
C THR A 507 -37.59 5.43 -15.20
N SER A 508 -36.97 6.59 -15.44
CA SER A 508 -35.55 6.73 -15.74
C SER A 508 -34.96 8.00 -15.15
N SER A 509 -33.87 7.85 -14.39
CA SER A 509 -33.09 8.97 -13.85
C SER A 509 -32.18 9.64 -14.87
N ASN A 510 -31.95 8.99 -16.03
CA ASN A 510 -30.96 9.40 -17.02
C ASN A 510 -31.48 10.39 -18.07
N CYS A 511 -32.74 10.80 -18.00
CA CYS A 511 -33.26 11.75 -18.98
C CYS A 511 -32.58 13.11 -18.81
N SER A 512 -32.03 13.64 -19.90
CA SER A 512 -31.40 14.94 -19.95
C SER A 512 -31.58 15.60 -21.32
N LYS A 513 -31.41 16.93 -21.36
CA LYS A 513 -31.35 17.73 -22.58
C LYS A 513 -30.38 18.90 -22.38
N LEU A 514 -30.02 19.59 -23.47
CA LEU A 514 -29.19 20.79 -23.38
C LEU A 514 -29.87 21.89 -22.53
N SER A 515 -29.07 22.50 -21.67
CA SER A 515 -29.49 23.57 -20.79
C SER A 515 -29.79 24.84 -21.56
N THR A 516 -30.87 25.51 -21.19
CA THR A 516 -31.46 26.61 -21.94
C THR A 516 -32.00 27.67 -20.99
N ILE A 517 -31.86 28.94 -21.37
CA ILE A 517 -32.53 30.07 -20.75
C ILE A 517 -33.78 30.36 -21.58
N TYR A 518 -34.94 30.47 -20.93
CA TYR A 518 -36.21 30.77 -21.57
C TYR A 518 -36.68 32.19 -21.25
N ASN A 519 -37.44 32.78 -22.17
CA ASN A 519 -38.23 33.97 -21.85
C ASN A 519 -39.53 33.58 -21.13
N LYS A 520 -40.30 34.58 -20.71
CA LYS A 520 -41.60 34.40 -20.03
C LYS A 520 -42.64 33.62 -20.85
N ASN A 521 -42.49 33.58 -22.18
CA ASN A 521 -43.39 32.89 -23.09
C ASN A 521 -42.89 31.48 -23.46
N GLY A 522 -41.82 31.00 -22.84
CA GLY A 522 -41.22 29.68 -23.12
C GLY A 522 -40.37 29.61 -24.38
N THR A 523 -40.02 30.74 -25.01
CA THR A 523 -39.09 30.73 -26.16
C THR A 523 -37.64 30.68 -25.68
N ILE A 524 -36.81 29.91 -26.37
CA ILE A 524 -35.38 29.77 -26.06
C ILE A 524 -34.67 31.11 -26.35
N LEU A 525 -33.99 31.66 -25.33
CA LEU A 525 -33.15 32.86 -25.42
C LEU A 525 -31.67 32.51 -25.63
N LEU A 526 -31.20 31.46 -24.95
CA LEU A 526 -29.83 30.98 -25.03
C LEU A 526 -29.80 29.48 -24.76
N THR A 527 -29.08 28.73 -25.59
CA THR A 527 -28.68 27.35 -25.30
C THR A 527 -27.24 27.36 -24.84
N ILE A 528 -26.94 26.72 -23.72
CA ILE A 528 -25.60 26.74 -23.14
C ILE A 528 -24.81 25.55 -23.72
N PRO A 529 -23.76 25.81 -24.52
CA PRO A 529 -23.00 24.76 -25.17
C PRO A 529 -22.45 23.76 -24.16
N GLY A 530 -22.74 22.48 -24.40
CA GLY A 530 -22.19 21.37 -23.64
C GLY A 530 -22.69 21.26 -22.19
N PHE A 531 -23.65 22.07 -21.74
CA PHE A 531 -24.21 22.00 -20.39
C PHE A 531 -25.62 21.42 -20.44
N TYR A 532 -25.96 20.50 -19.53
CA TYR A 532 -27.19 19.72 -19.56
C TYR A 532 -28.08 19.99 -18.35
N VAL A 533 -29.38 19.77 -18.52
CA VAL A 533 -30.40 19.70 -17.47
C VAL A 533 -31.14 18.37 -17.60
N GLY A 534 -31.63 17.79 -16.52
CA GLY A 534 -32.22 16.46 -16.54
C GLY A 534 -33.13 16.16 -15.37
N CYS A 535 -33.55 14.91 -15.24
CA CYS A 535 -34.38 14.45 -14.12
C CYS A 535 -33.70 14.71 -12.77
N LEU A 536 -32.38 14.56 -12.74
CA LEU A 536 -31.53 14.76 -11.58
C LEU A 536 -30.44 15.77 -11.96
N SER A 537 -30.34 16.87 -11.21
CA SER A 537 -29.30 17.88 -11.42
C SER A 537 -27.90 17.29 -11.29
N SER A 538 -27.71 16.32 -10.39
CA SER A 538 -26.43 15.63 -10.24
C SER A 538 -26.04 14.90 -11.53
N GLN A 539 -26.97 14.12 -12.10
CA GLN A 539 -26.72 13.34 -13.32
C GLN A 539 -26.52 14.24 -14.55
N ALA A 540 -27.31 15.30 -14.66
CA ALA A 540 -27.17 16.26 -15.72
C ALA A 540 -25.82 17.01 -15.67
N LEU A 541 -25.32 17.36 -14.48
CA LEU A 541 -23.98 17.94 -14.34
C LEU A 541 -22.91 16.93 -14.77
N ILE A 542 -22.99 15.68 -14.32
CA ILE A 542 -22.00 14.64 -14.65
C ILE A 542 -21.88 14.47 -16.18
N GLN A 543 -23.00 14.54 -16.90
CA GLN A 543 -23.04 14.50 -18.37
C GLN A 543 -22.60 15.81 -19.05
N SER A 544 -22.52 16.91 -18.31
CA SER A 544 -22.13 18.22 -18.84
C SER A 544 -20.63 18.33 -19.06
N THR A 545 -20.26 19.29 -19.90
CA THR A 545 -18.89 19.75 -20.16
C THR A 545 -18.76 21.20 -19.68
N LEU A 546 -17.54 21.71 -19.65
CA LEU A 546 -17.26 23.09 -19.26
C LEU A 546 -17.04 24.02 -20.47
N GLU A 547 -17.43 23.61 -21.68
CA GLU A 547 -17.12 24.31 -22.94
C GLU A 547 -17.49 25.81 -22.91
N CYS A 548 -18.70 26.15 -22.44
CA CYS A 548 -19.12 27.55 -22.31
C CYS A 548 -18.25 28.36 -21.34
N PHE A 549 -17.72 27.74 -20.29
CA PHE A 549 -17.00 28.40 -19.20
C PHE A 549 -15.54 28.73 -19.53
N TYR A 550 -15.03 28.23 -20.65
CA TYR A 550 -13.79 28.69 -21.27
C TYR A 550 -14.00 29.90 -22.22
N ASN A 551 -15.25 30.22 -22.58
CA ASN A 551 -15.57 31.23 -23.58
C ASN A 551 -16.19 32.48 -22.95
N ARG A 552 -15.44 33.60 -22.98
CA ARG A 552 -15.91 34.88 -22.43
C ARG A 552 -17.24 35.35 -23.03
N THR A 553 -17.46 35.17 -24.33
CA THR A 553 -18.71 35.59 -24.99
C THR A 553 -19.91 34.80 -24.45
N CYS A 554 -19.73 33.50 -24.19
CA CYS A 554 -20.79 32.66 -23.63
C CYS A 554 -21.13 33.07 -22.20
N LEU A 555 -20.10 33.36 -21.39
CA LEU A 555 -20.28 33.86 -20.02
C LEU A 555 -20.98 35.22 -19.99
N ASP A 556 -20.55 36.17 -20.83
CA ASP A 556 -21.18 37.50 -20.89
C ASP A 556 -22.67 37.40 -21.29
N GLN A 557 -23.03 36.45 -22.18
CA GLN A 557 -24.43 36.17 -22.52
C GLN A 557 -25.22 35.61 -21.32
N ILE A 558 -24.65 34.64 -20.59
CA ILE A 558 -25.27 34.12 -19.36
C ILE A 558 -25.49 35.26 -18.36
N GLN A 559 -24.47 36.08 -18.12
CA GLN A 559 -24.53 37.20 -17.20
C GLN A 559 -25.58 38.23 -17.61
N SER A 560 -25.77 38.50 -18.90
CA SER A 560 -26.83 39.41 -19.37
C SER A 560 -28.25 39.00 -18.98
N TYR A 561 -28.49 37.71 -18.67
CA TYR A 561 -29.78 37.18 -18.24
C TYR A 561 -29.88 36.92 -16.73
N ILE A 562 -28.77 37.07 -15.99
CA ILE A 562 -28.67 36.85 -14.54
C ILE A 562 -28.39 38.16 -13.80
N ASP A 563 -27.67 39.10 -14.40
CA ASP A 563 -27.36 40.39 -13.79
C ASP A 563 -28.64 41.14 -13.43
N TYR A 564 -28.80 41.41 -12.14
CA TYR A 564 -29.84 42.27 -11.61
C TYR A 564 -29.21 43.61 -11.26
N ASN A 565 -29.98 44.70 -11.39
CA ASN A 565 -29.56 46.11 -11.22
C ASN A 565 -28.85 46.46 -9.88
N GLN A 566 -28.65 45.51 -8.96
CA GLN A 566 -28.02 45.70 -7.65
C GLN A 566 -26.85 44.74 -7.36
N PHE A 567 -26.57 43.73 -8.20
CA PHE A 567 -25.49 42.78 -7.97
C PHE A 567 -24.93 42.23 -9.30
N SER A 568 -23.75 42.71 -9.69
CA SER A 568 -22.98 42.19 -10.83
C SER A 568 -21.70 41.53 -10.31
N LEU A 569 -21.42 40.30 -10.73
CA LEU A 569 -20.18 39.60 -10.40
C LEU A 569 -19.29 39.55 -11.64
N ASN A 570 -18.05 40.02 -11.57
CA ASN A 570 -17.10 39.82 -12.66
C ASN A 570 -16.48 38.43 -12.52
N VAL A 571 -16.83 37.52 -13.42
CA VAL A 571 -16.37 36.12 -13.39
C VAL A 571 -15.25 35.93 -14.40
N THR A 572 -14.20 35.24 -14.00
CA THR A 572 -13.07 34.90 -14.85
C THR A 572 -13.35 33.60 -15.63
N PRO A 573 -13.21 33.59 -16.97
CA PRO A 573 -13.29 32.34 -17.74
C PRO A 573 -12.14 31.40 -17.37
N LEU A 574 -12.38 30.10 -17.48
CA LEU A 574 -11.31 29.10 -17.37
C LEU A 574 -10.25 29.32 -18.45
N ASN A 575 -8.98 29.10 -18.11
CA ASN A 575 -7.87 29.39 -18.99
C ASN A 575 -7.58 28.25 -19.99
N ILE A 576 -8.02 28.43 -21.24
CA ILE A 576 -7.76 27.47 -22.33
C ILE A 576 -6.27 27.33 -22.70
N SER A 577 -5.43 28.29 -22.31
CA SER A 577 -3.98 28.25 -22.58
C SER A 577 -3.19 27.50 -21.50
N LYS A 578 -3.81 27.17 -20.37
CA LYS A 578 -3.18 26.36 -19.32
C LYS A 578 -3.06 24.91 -19.82
N LEU A 579 -1.90 24.30 -19.62
CA LEU A 579 -1.71 22.90 -19.94
C LEU A 579 -2.64 22.06 -19.05
N SER A 580 -3.62 21.42 -19.66
CA SER A 580 -4.53 20.47 -19.04
C SER A 580 -4.57 19.20 -19.86
N ARG A 581 -4.70 18.05 -19.20
CA ARG A 581 -4.94 16.77 -19.87
C ARG A 581 -6.39 16.63 -20.37
N TYR A 582 -7.28 17.52 -19.95
CA TYR A 582 -8.69 17.54 -20.33
C TYR A 582 -8.96 18.63 -21.36
N SER A 583 -9.76 18.28 -22.38
CA SER A 583 -10.22 19.29 -23.34
C SER A 583 -11.44 20.04 -22.77
N PRO A 584 -11.78 21.24 -23.27
CA PRO A 584 -13.01 21.94 -22.87
C PRO A 584 -14.30 21.13 -23.10
N LYS A 585 -14.26 20.14 -24.00
CA LYS A 585 -15.38 19.24 -24.34
C LYS A 585 -15.37 17.92 -23.56
N THR A 586 -14.38 17.72 -22.70
CA THR A 586 -14.35 16.57 -21.80
C THR A 586 -15.50 16.71 -20.78
N SER A 587 -16.25 15.62 -20.58
CA SER A 587 -17.37 15.63 -19.64
C SER A 587 -16.87 15.67 -18.20
N ILE A 588 -17.73 16.14 -17.30
CA ILE A 588 -17.46 16.13 -15.86
C ILE A 588 -17.32 14.67 -15.38
N GLU A 589 -18.06 13.71 -15.96
CA GLU A 589 -17.88 12.28 -15.71
C GLU A 589 -16.44 11.82 -15.97
N GLU A 590 -15.86 12.21 -17.11
CA GLU A 590 -14.49 11.85 -17.47
C GLU A 590 -13.45 12.51 -16.57
N MET A 591 -13.68 13.76 -16.13
CA MET A 591 -12.81 14.40 -15.12
C MET A 591 -12.93 13.72 -13.76
N LEU A 592 -14.14 13.31 -13.38
CA LEU A 592 -14.45 12.67 -12.11
C LEU A 592 -13.89 11.25 -12.03
N LYS A 593 -13.77 10.55 -13.17
CA LYS A 593 -13.09 9.24 -13.30
C LYS A 593 -11.65 9.26 -12.80
N ASP A 594 -11.02 10.43 -12.77
CA ASP A 594 -9.66 10.66 -12.25
C ASP A 594 -9.68 11.71 -11.11
N VAL A 595 -10.81 11.89 -10.41
CA VAL A 595 -11.00 12.82 -9.28
C VAL A 595 -10.47 14.24 -9.55
N PHE A 596 -10.66 14.73 -10.77
CA PHE A 596 -10.19 16.03 -11.28
C PHE A 596 -8.66 16.23 -11.24
N ILE A 597 -7.87 15.16 -11.16
CA ILE A 597 -6.41 15.28 -11.10
C ILE A 597 -5.82 15.55 -12.49
N GLU A 598 -4.93 16.54 -12.55
CA GLU A 598 -4.10 16.88 -13.71
C GLU A 598 -2.77 16.11 -13.68
N GLU A 599 -2.06 16.15 -12.54
CA GLU A 599 -0.73 15.56 -12.41
C GLU A 599 -0.43 15.10 -10.97
N TRP A 600 0.34 14.00 -10.86
CA TRP A 600 0.90 13.48 -9.61
C TRP A 600 2.41 13.69 -9.52
N ASN A 601 2.87 14.32 -8.44
CA ASN A 601 4.29 14.52 -8.16
C ASN A 601 4.73 13.63 -6.99
N SER A 602 5.58 12.63 -7.26
CA SER A 602 6.13 11.72 -6.24
C SER A 602 7.64 11.86 -6.14
N LEU A 603 8.14 12.20 -4.95
CA LEU A 603 9.56 12.30 -4.64
C LEU A 603 9.97 11.20 -3.67
N THR A 604 11.18 10.67 -3.87
CA THR A 604 11.80 9.67 -2.99
C THR A 604 13.15 10.17 -2.52
N ASP A 605 13.35 10.27 -1.21
CA ASP A 605 14.61 10.59 -0.57
C ASP A 605 15.33 9.30 -0.14
N TYR A 606 16.21 8.80 -1.00
CA TYR A 606 16.97 7.58 -0.72
C TYR A 606 17.92 7.73 0.47
N ASP A 607 18.46 8.92 0.70
CA ASP A 607 19.46 9.15 1.74
C ASP A 607 18.78 9.08 3.12
N GLN A 608 17.55 9.62 3.23
CA GLN A 608 16.72 9.44 4.43
C GLN A 608 16.30 7.97 4.61
N TYR A 609 15.90 7.28 3.54
CA TYR A 609 15.63 5.84 3.62
C TYR A 609 16.82 5.06 4.19
N TYR A 610 18.03 5.27 3.66
CA TYR A 610 19.23 4.57 4.11
C TYR A 610 19.55 4.92 5.57
N LYS A 611 19.37 6.19 5.97
CA LYS A 611 19.56 6.65 7.35
C LYS A 611 18.56 6.00 8.32
N GLN A 612 17.32 5.75 7.89
CA GLN A 612 16.32 5.07 8.70
C GLN A 612 16.59 3.55 8.79
N CYS A 613 16.93 2.89 7.68
CA CYS A 613 17.30 1.46 7.68
C CYS A 613 18.54 1.20 8.56
N GLN A 614 19.54 2.08 8.47
CA GLN A 614 20.80 2.05 9.23
C GLN A 614 21.36 0.63 9.40
N PRO A 615 22.04 0.07 8.40
CA PRO A 615 22.50 -1.32 8.44
C PRO A 615 23.38 -1.62 9.65
N SER A 616 23.10 -2.73 10.33
CA SER A 616 23.88 -3.15 11.50
C SER A 616 25.29 -3.61 11.11
N TYR A 617 25.38 -4.37 10.02
CA TYR A 617 26.60 -4.79 9.35
C TYR A 617 26.30 -5.07 7.87
N CYS A 618 27.34 -5.22 7.06
CA CYS A 618 27.27 -5.77 5.71
C CYS A 618 28.23 -6.95 5.58
N GLN A 619 27.80 -8.00 4.89
CA GLN A 619 28.59 -9.20 4.61
C GLN A 619 28.63 -9.46 3.11
N TYR A 620 29.82 -9.76 2.62
CA TYR A 620 30.02 -10.26 1.26
C TYR A 620 30.98 -11.43 1.28
N GLN A 621 30.83 -12.28 0.26
CA GLN A 621 31.65 -13.46 0.07
C GLN A 621 32.61 -13.26 -1.10
N TYR A 622 33.84 -13.74 -0.94
CA TYR A 622 34.77 -13.88 -2.05
C TYR A 622 35.44 -15.26 -1.98
N VAL A 623 35.80 -15.78 -3.15
CA VAL A 623 36.47 -17.07 -3.27
C VAL A 623 37.96 -16.82 -3.33
N GLU A 624 38.71 -17.45 -2.42
CA GLU A 624 40.16 -17.41 -2.40
C GLU A 624 40.70 -18.81 -2.69
N GLN A 625 41.57 -18.92 -3.71
CA GLN A 625 42.19 -20.19 -4.10
C GLN A 625 43.33 -20.60 -3.15
N TYR A 626 43.88 -19.67 -2.35
CA TYR A 626 45.04 -19.91 -1.49
C TYR A 626 44.93 -19.18 -0.15
N SER A 627 44.62 -19.89 0.93
CA SER A 627 44.66 -19.33 2.29
C SER A 627 45.87 -19.87 3.08
N VAL A 628 46.39 -19.08 4.02
CA VAL A 628 47.45 -19.51 4.97
C VAL A 628 47.01 -20.75 5.77
N SER A 629 45.70 -20.89 5.99
CA SER A 629 45.08 -22.07 6.62
C SER A 629 45.29 -23.34 5.79
N SER A 630 45.20 -23.27 4.46
CA SER A 630 45.45 -24.40 3.56
C SER A 630 46.92 -24.87 3.61
N ILE A 631 47.87 -23.95 3.68
CA ILE A 631 49.31 -24.27 3.78
C ILE A 631 49.61 -24.98 5.10
N THR A 632 49.07 -24.47 6.22
CA THR A 632 49.27 -25.07 7.54
C THR A 632 48.62 -26.45 7.67
N LYS A 633 47.46 -26.65 7.05
CA LYS A 633 46.80 -27.97 6.93
C LYS A 633 47.66 -28.96 6.15
N LEU A 634 48.21 -28.54 5.01
CA LEU A 634 49.08 -29.36 4.16
C LEU A 634 50.34 -29.79 4.92
N THR A 635 51.01 -28.86 5.60
CA THR A 635 52.24 -29.16 6.36
C THR A 635 52.00 -30.11 7.53
N GLY A 636 50.85 -29.99 8.21
CA GLY A 636 50.42 -30.90 9.26
C GLY A 636 50.17 -32.33 8.74
N LEU A 637 49.41 -32.46 7.65
CA LEU A 637 49.09 -33.76 7.03
C LEU A 637 50.34 -34.48 6.50
N VAL A 638 51.22 -33.78 5.77
CA VAL A 638 52.47 -34.36 5.23
C VAL A 638 53.38 -34.84 6.36
N SER A 639 53.41 -34.11 7.47
CA SER A 639 54.19 -34.49 8.67
C SER A 639 53.63 -35.74 9.36
N GLY A 640 52.30 -35.85 9.49
CA GLY A 640 51.64 -37.03 10.04
C GLY A 640 51.78 -38.28 9.15
N LEU A 641 51.68 -38.13 7.82
CA LEU A 641 51.89 -39.22 6.85
C LEU A 641 53.30 -39.78 6.91
N ASN A 642 54.31 -38.90 7.07
CA ASN A 642 55.69 -39.33 7.24
C ASN A 642 55.85 -40.25 8.46
N LEU A 643 55.24 -39.90 9.59
CA LEU A 643 55.25 -40.72 10.80
C LEU A 643 54.53 -42.07 10.59
N GLY A 644 53.31 -42.02 10.04
CA GLY A 644 52.47 -43.20 9.82
C GLY A 644 53.12 -44.22 8.88
N PHE A 645 53.64 -43.78 7.73
CA PHE A 645 54.33 -44.68 6.80
C PHE A 645 55.62 -45.25 7.39
N ARG A 646 56.36 -44.50 8.21
CA ARG A 646 57.54 -45.05 8.90
C ARG A 646 57.22 -46.21 9.85
N LEU A 647 56.01 -46.25 10.42
CA LEU A 647 55.57 -47.34 11.31
C LEU A 647 54.93 -48.50 10.53
N ILE A 648 54.16 -48.20 9.49
CA ILE A 648 53.32 -49.18 8.79
C ILE A 648 54.09 -49.88 7.67
N THR A 649 54.95 -49.19 6.92
CA THR A 649 55.67 -49.78 5.77
C THR A 649 56.52 -51.01 6.16
N PRO A 650 57.26 -51.03 7.28
CA PRO A 650 57.99 -52.23 7.70
C PRO A 650 57.08 -53.43 7.96
N VAL A 651 55.89 -53.20 8.53
CA VAL A 651 54.90 -54.25 8.82
C VAL A 651 54.29 -54.78 7.53
N LEU A 652 53.90 -53.90 6.62
CA LEU A 652 53.31 -54.29 5.33
C LEU A 652 54.26 -55.09 4.47
N VAL A 653 55.54 -54.69 4.38
CA VAL A 653 56.55 -55.42 3.60
C VAL A 653 56.86 -56.77 4.26
N LYS A 654 56.87 -56.84 5.60
CA LYS A 654 57.04 -58.12 6.31
C LYS A 654 55.88 -59.09 6.06
N ILE A 655 54.64 -58.60 6.04
CA ILE A 655 53.45 -59.40 5.68
C ILE A 655 53.52 -59.86 4.22
N PHE A 656 53.88 -58.96 3.31
CA PHE A 656 53.97 -59.26 1.87
C PHE A 656 55.07 -60.30 1.55
N LEU A 657 56.24 -60.17 2.19
CA LEU A 657 57.33 -61.15 2.06
C LEU A 657 56.94 -62.51 2.66
N PHE A 658 56.18 -62.50 3.76
CA PHE A 658 55.67 -63.73 4.38
C PHE A 658 54.60 -64.42 3.51
N THR A 659 53.77 -63.67 2.79
CA THR A 659 52.82 -64.25 1.82
C THR A 659 53.51 -64.79 0.57
N SER A 660 54.57 -64.15 0.07
CA SER A 660 55.33 -64.70 -1.07
C SER A 660 56.11 -65.97 -0.71
N GLU A 661 56.59 -66.10 0.54
CA GLU A 661 57.20 -67.35 1.02
C GLU A 661 56.19 -68.51 1.12
N ILE A 662 54.89 -68.22 1.28
CA ILE A 662 53.83 -69.24 1.29
C ILE A 662 53.45 -69.66 -0.14
N ASP A 663 53.47 -68.74 -1.10
CA ASP A 663 53.19 -69.03 -2.50
C ASP A 663 54.33 -69.85 -3.17
N ASP A 664 55.60 -69.61 -2.79
CA ASP A 664 56.74 -70.42 -3.24
C ASP A 664 56.82 -71.82 -2.58
N ALA A 665 56.09 -72.04 -1.47
CA ALA A 665 56.03 -73.33 -0.78
C ALA A 665 54.91 -74.27 -1.28
N ASN A 666 54.04 -73.80 -2.19
CA ASN A 666 52.90 -74.55 -2.74
C ASN A 666 53.02 -74.83 -4.26
N LEU A 667 54.23 -74.81 -4.82
CA LEU A 667 54.53 -75.15 -6.22
C LEU A 667 55.43 -76.38 -6.35
#